data_AF-A0A421C7A5-F1
#
_entry.id   AF-A0A421C7A5-F1
#
_cell.length_a   1.000
_cell.length_b   1.000
_cell.length_c   1.000
_cell.angle_alpha   90.00
_cell.angle_beta   90.00
_cell.angle_gamma   90.00
#
_symmetry.space_group_name_H-M   'P 1'
#
loop_
_entity.id
_entity.type
_entity.pdbx_description
1 polymer ?
#
loop_
_entity_poly.entity_id
_entity_poly.type
_entity_poly.pdbx_seq_one_letter_code
_entity_poly.pdbx_strand_id
1 'polypeptide(L)'
;MPEKSPLRIFISYGHDEYAELAERIKNDLKERDHEVWFDRDRIRPGEDFELYIEDGLKWLTEDKSRARFLYLMTPHSVRRPDGFCLNELTSAMMKELSIFPVMVQMSEPPLSICRIQWLDMQECFPSCENTPYSVKFERLLAALEDRNWDFEGFEKNLLKVLNPIDFGPDMLRHLKDFTGREWLKKEIEEWLEGKRPGSKQVFWIKGKPGIGKTAISSWLASTMYEVVAVHFFRSDSTEKRDPVRFIHTLVYYLSTQIPEYREQLEVLSQPVEHYLEEYKNDPNDLFYNLLILPLHRAGMNDRKALAVVIDGLDEASKESGDNEIARLIARQLEKAPSWLKFIVTSRSEAGINAELQGVTNPCELDSALEENEKDIREYLKMKLKPYLEKVMDEEKIILEILQKSEGLFVYVNAFMKALEEKALTLKDVGNFPGKLGEIYYTYFSSKFKDEDDYCENISPVLELILATVEPPDIELLSEVLGHKETQILRIIRRLGSLFERNENRIIPFHSTLTEWLASEDRAFRYYVSEKEGHKRLAEYGLEKYRKVMDREEYETDKDYVVKNLGIHLYEAGMDEELEELLKETVESSEEKGWKTSVLFKVCDHVVERYDFDKEDRLKKIIIELSPSAIGKSLADTMNELGKKHENRGKSLWCLFVHEKVLAVYENLLEKNPEDENLQRNLGVSLNNVGRIYESLGEGEKALEYYMRSLEISESLVKKEPGRTDWQSDLAASLNNVGRIYENLGEGNKALEYYMRSLEIRESLVKKEPGRTDWQRDLGVSLNNVGRIYESLGEGEKALDYYMRSLEISESLVNKDPGRTDWQNDLGVSLNNVGRIHEGLGKGEKALEYYMRSLEIRESLVKKDPGRTDWQNNLGASLSYVGRIHEGLGEGEKALEYYMRDLEISESLVKKEPGRTDWQRELGVSLNNVGRIYENLGEGEKALEYYMRDLEIRESLVKKDPGRTDWQRELGVSLNNLGRIYENLGEGEKALEYYNRLLETMESLVKKEPGRTDW
;
A
#
# COMPACT_ATOMS: atom_id res chain seq x y z
N MET A 1 -21.83 -68.62 -2.16
CA MET A 1 -21.78 -67.14 -2.20
C MET A 1 -20.34 -66.77 -2.49
N PRO A 2 -20.03 -65.84 -3.40
CA PRO A 2 -18.65 -65.41 -3.60
C PRO A 2 -18.15 -64.82 -2.28
N GLU A 3 -16.98 -65.25 -1.80
CA GLU A 3 -16.33 -64.70 -0.61
C GLU A 3 -16.15 -63.19 -0.82
N LYS A 4 -16.91 -62.36 -0.09
CA LYS A 4 -16.75 -60.92 -0.09
C LYS A 4 -15.37 -60.63 0.54
N SER A 5 -14.43 -60.10 -0.24
CA SER A 5 -13.11 -59.71 0.25
C SER A 5 -13.23 -58.67 1.37
N PRO A 6 -12.42 -58.77 2.44
CA PRO A 6 -12.63 -57.98 3.65
C PRO A 6 -12.47 -56.48 3.40
N LEU A 7 -13.33 -55.63 3.97
CA LEU A 7 -13.24 -54.17 3.76
C LEU A 7 -12.08 -53.57 4.57
N ARG A 8 -11.55 -52.43 4.10
CA ARG A 8 -10.65 -51.56 4.89
C ARG A 8 -11.46 -50.37 5.39
N ILE A 9 -11.70 -50.30 6.69
CA ILE A 9 -12.61 -49.33 7.29
C ILE A 9 -11.82 -48.44 8.25
N PHE A 10 -11.87 -47.14 8.05
CA PHE A 10 -11.39 -46.16 9.02
C PHE A 10 -12.58 -45.60 9.78
N ILE A 11 -12.55 -45.66 11.11
CA ILE A 11 -13.62 -45.13 11.96
C ILE A 11 -13.15 -43.81 12.54
N SER A 12 -13.79 -42.73 12.13
CA SER A 12 -13.63 -41.39 12.68
C SER A 12 -14.75 -41.13 13.69
N TYR A 13 -14.40 -40.79 14.92
CA TYR A 13 -15.35 -40.62 16.03
C TYR A 13 -14.80 -39.65 17.08
N GLY A 14 -15.68 -39.07 17.90
CA GLY A 14 -15.28 -38.18 18.99
C GLY A 14 -14.77 -38.95 20.21
N HIS A 15 -13.71 -38.45 20.86
CA HIS A 15 -13.23 -38.96 22.16
C HIS A 15 -14.13 -38.51 23.32
N ASP A 16 -15.44 -38.76 23.21
CA ASP A 16 -16.46 -38.41 24.18
C ASP A 16 -17.11 -39.68 24.79
N GLU A 17 -18.23 -39.52 25.50
CA GLU A 17 -18.95 -40.62 26.14
C GLU A 17 -19.49 -41.66 25.15
N TYR A 18 -19.61 -41.32 23.85
CA TYR A 18 -20.11 -42.21 22.81
C TYR A 18 -19.02 -43.10 22.18
N ALA A 19 -17.75 -42.93 22.58
CA ALA A 19 -16.63 -43.76 22.13
C ALA A 19 -16.86 -45.27 22.33
N GLU A 20 -17.65 -45.66 23.33
CA GLU A 20 -18.02 -47.05 23.60
C GLU A 20 -18.78 -47.68 22.42
N LEU A 21 -19.66 -46.92 21.75
CA LEU A 21 -20.38 -47.40 20.58
C LEU A 21 -19.44 -47.59 19.38
N ALA A 22 -18.48 -46.69 19.20
CA ALA A 22 -17.45 -46.79 18.17
C ALA A 22 -16.58 -48.05 18.36
N GLU A 23 -16.18 -48.30 19.60
CA GLU A 23 -15.39 -49.48 19.99
C GLU A 23 -16.15 -50.79 19.79
N ARG A 24 -17.46 -50.80 20.01
CA ARG A 24 -18.28 -51.96 19.69
C ARG A 24 -18.45 -52.18 18.19
N ILE A 25 -18.76 -51.13 17.42
CA ILE A 25 -18.82 -51.21 15.95
C ILE A 25 -17.50 -51.76 15.39
N LYS A 26 -16.35 -51.32 15.93
CA LYS A 26 -15.03 -51.88 15.60
C LYS A 26 -14.97 -53.39 15.84
N ASN A 27 -15.36 -53.85 17.03
CA ASN A 27 -15.27 -55.27 17.39
C ASN A 27 -16.17 -56.13 16.50
N ASP A 28 -17.42 -55.71 16.28
CA ASP A 28 -18.38 -56.46 15.46
C ASP A 28 -17.96 -56.47 13.97
N LEU A 29 -17.34 -55.40 13.45
CA LEU A 29 -16.74 -55.39 12.11
C LEU A 29 -15.54 -56.34 12.01
N LYS A 30 -14.69 -56.43 13.04
CA LYS A 30 -13.57 -57.38 13.09
C LYS A 30 -14.06 -58.84 13.18
N GLU A 31 -15.14 -59.12 13.91
CA GLU A 31 -15.76 -60.46 13.95
C GLU A 31 -16.32 -60.89 12.58
N ARG A 32 -16.66 -59.92 11.72
CA ARG A 32 -17.06 -60.13 10.32
C ARG A 32 -15.88 -60.13 9.33
N ASP A 33 -14.66 -60.34 9.84
CA ASP A 33 -13.42 -60.46 9.07
C ASP A 33 -12.96 -59.16 8.37
N HIS A 34 -13.51 -57.99 8.70
CA HIS A 34 -13.06 -56.72 8.12
C HIS A 34 -11.84 -56.13 8.81
N GLU A 35 -11.00 -55.42 8.04
CA GLU A 35 -9.84 -54.70 8.55
C GLU A 35 -10.29 -53.30 9.02
N VAL A 36 -10.08 -52.99 10.30
CA VAL A 36 -10.51 -51.70 10.90
C VAL A 36 -9.32 -50.92 11.43
N TRP A 37 -9.21 -49.66 11.01
CA TRP A 37 -8.28 -48.66 11.55
C TRP A 37 -8.97 -47.86 12.65
N PHE A 38 -8.41 -47.95 13.86
CA PHE A 38 -8.95 -47.37 15.08
C PHE A 38 -7.80 -46.85 15.96
N ASP A 39 -7.91 -45.60 16.40
CA ASP A 39 -6.94 -44.80 17.15
C ASP A 39 -6.41 -45.48 18.44
N ARG A 40 -7.30 -46.01 19.29
CA ARG A 40 -6.95 -46.60 20.59
C ARG A 40 -6.09 -47.86 20.50
N ASP A 41 -6.05 -48.51 19.33
CA ASP A 41 -5.26 -49.72 19.12
C ASP A 41 -3.78 -49.39 18.80
N ARG A 42 -3.41 -48.12 18.52
CA ARG A 42 -2.11 -47.79 17.87
C ARG A 42 -1.36 -46.55 18.35
N ILE A 43 -1.99 -45.58 19.04
CA ILE A 43 -1.32 -44.33 19.46
C ILE A 43 -0.60 -44.51 20.81
N ARG A 44 0.71 -44.19 20.87
CA ARG A 44 1.46 -44.08 22.14
C ARG A 44 1.44 -42.64 22.66
N PRO A 45 1.46 -42.40 23.98
CA PRO A 45 1.56 -41.05 24.51
C PRO A 45 2.82 -40.33 24.00
N GLY A 46 2.66 -39.23 23.24
CA GLY A 46 3.74 -38.40 22.72
C GLY A 46 4.01 -38.49 21.19
N GLU A 47 3.23 -39.27 20.43
CA GLU A 47 3.27 -39.27 18.96
C GLU A 47 2.38 -38.16 18.36
N ASP A 48 2.78 -37.61 17.21
CA ASP A 48 2.05 -36.56 16.49
C ASP A 48 0.76 -37.12 15.87
N PHE A 49 -0.37 -36.56 16.30
CA PHE A 49 -1.71 -37.03 15.94
C PHE A 49 -2.01 -36.81 14.44
N GLU A 50 -1.42 -35.81 13.80
CA GLU A 50 -1.61 -35.53 12.37
C GLU A 50 -0.96 -36.59 11.49
N LEU A 51 0.26 -37.03 11.84
CA LEU A 51 0.98 -38.10 11.14
C LEU A 51 0.21 -39.42 11.19
N TYR A 52 -0.44 -39.72 12.33
CA TYR A 52 -1.27 -40.91 12.48
C TYR A 52 -2.48 -40.93 11.54
N ILE A 53 -3.18 -39.79 11.42
CA ILE A 53 -4.32 -39.63 10.52
C ILE A 53 -3.86 -39.82 9.07
N GLU A 54 -2.75 -39.20 8.70
CA GLU A 54 -2.23 -39.29 7.34
C GLU A 54 -1.88 -40.73 6.96
N ASP A 55 -1.25 -41.48 7.87
CA ASP A 55 -0.94 -42.90 7.69
C ASP A 55 -2.20 -43.77 7.56
N GLY A 56 -3.23 -43.51 8.38
CA GLY A 56 -4.49 -44.25 8.31
C GLY A 56 -5.27 -43.99 7.02
N LEU A 57 -5.30 -42.74 6.57
CA LEU A 57 -5.92 -42.38 5.29
C LEU A 57 -5.10 -42.88 4.09
N LYS A 58 -3.77 -42.95 4.21
CA LYS A 58 -2.90 -43.56 3.20
C LYS A 58 -3.14 -45.08 3.10
N TRP A 59 -3.28 -45.75 4.24
CA TRP A 59 -3.62 -47.17 4.29
C TRP A 59 -4.97 -47.48 3.63
N LEU A 60 -5.97 -46.59 3.76
CA LEU A 60 -7.22 -46.68 3.01
C LEU A 60 -7.02 -46.53 1.51
N THR A 61 -6.19 -45.58 1.06
CA THR A 61 -6.05 -45.29 -0.38
C THR A 61 -5.18 -46.28 -1.15
N GLU A 62 -4.40 -47.13 -0.48
CA GLU A 62 -3.67 -48.24 -1.11
C GLU A 62 -4.58 -49.21 -1.89
N ASP A 63 -5.83 -49.38 -1.44
CA ASP A 63 -6.86 -50.14 -2.15
C ASP A 63 -8.23 -49.44 -2.05
N LYS A 64 -8.40 -48.39 -2.87
CA LYS A 64 -9.65 -47.60 -2.94
C LYS A 64 -10.91 -48.44 -3.23
N SER A 65 -10.78 -49.65 -3.77
CA SER A 65 -11.95 -50.51 -4.05
C SER A 65 -12.57 -51.06 -2.75
N ARG A 66 -11.73 -51.32 -1.74
CA ARG A 66 -12.10 -51.87 -0.43
C ARG A 66 -12.21 -50.81 0.67
N ALA A 67 -11.78 -49.57 0.40
CA ALA A 67 -11.76 -48.46 1.35
C ALA A 67 -13.15 -47.94 1.74
N ARG A 68 -13.38 -47.74 3.04
CA ARG A 68 -14.59 -47.13 3.62
C ARG A 68 -14.20 -46.18 4.74
N PHE A 69 -14.75 -44.97 4.73
CA PHE A 69 -14.58 -43.99 5.81
C PHE A 69 -15.90 -43.88 6.60
N LEU A 70 -15.93 -44.45 7.80
CA LEU A 70 -17.09 -44.44 8.68
C LEU A 70 -16.98 -43.24 9.64
N TYR A 71 -17.95 -42.32 9.59
CA TYR A 71 -17.93 -41.10 10.39
C TYR A 71 -19.06 -41.11 11.42
N LEU A 72 -18.71 -41.24 12.70
CA LEU A 72 -19.68 -41.25 13.80
C LEU A 72 -19.92 -39.82 14.30
N MET A 73 -21.14 -39.32 14.08
CA MET A 73 -21.53 -37.95 14.38
C MET A 73 -22.06 -37.83 15.81
N THR A 74 -21.38 -37.01 16.59
CA THR A 74 -21.72 -36.57 17.93
C THR A 74 -21.45 -35.07 18.03
N PRO A 75 -22.03 -34.35 19.02
CA PRO A 75 -21.70 -32.94 19.25
C PRO A 75 -20.20 -32.66 19.40
N HIS A 76 -19.38 -33.64 19.80
CA HIS A 76 -17.93 -33.50 19.88
C HIS A 76 -17.24 -33.74 18.52
N SER A 77 -17.65 -34.76 17.75
CA SER A 77 -17.00 -35.09 16.47
C SER A 77 -17.32 -34.09 15.35
N VAL A 78 -18.43 -33.35 15.44
CA VAL A 78 -18.80 -32.28 14.48
C VAL A 78 -18.37 -30.88 14.95
N ARG A 79 -17.68 -30.76 16.09
CA ARG A 79 -17.29 -29.47 16.68
C ARG A 79 -16.36 -28.68 15.74
N ARG A 80 -16.61 -27.38 15.60
CA ARG A 80 -15.77 -26.42 14.86
C ARG A 80 -15.16 -25.38 15.82
N PRO A 81 -13.97 -24.83 15.54
CA PRO A 81 -13.03 -25.17 14.46
C PRO A 81 -12.07 -26.34 14.80
N ASP A 82 -11.87 -26.65 16.09
CA ASP A 82 -10.82 -27.56 16.57
C ASP A 82 -11.21 -29.05 16.58
N GLY A 83 -12.08 -29.46 15.66
CA GLY A 83 -12.54 -30.85 15.56
C GLY A 83 -11.59 -31.70 14.73
N PHE A 84 -10.73 -32.50 15.36
CA PHE A 84 -9.84 -33.45 14.66
C PHE A 84 -10.60 -34.35 13.66
N CYS A 85 -11.81 -34.77 14.00
CA CYS A 85 -12.65 -35.60 13.13
C CYS A 85 -13.13 -34.87 11.86
N LEU A 86 -13.23 -33.54 11.87
CA LEU A 86 -13.54 -32.74 10.67
C LEU A 86 -12.33 -32.61 9.73
N ASN A 87 -11.12 -32.55 10.28
CA ASN A 87 -9.89 -32.59 9.50
C ASN A 87 -9.71 -33.95 8.82
N GLU A 88 -9.99 -35.04 9.54
CA GLU A 88 -10.04 -36.41 8.99
C GLU A 88 -11.06 -36.52 7.86
N LEU A 89 -12.28 -36.01 8.09
CA LEU A 89 -13.35 -35.98 7.09
C LEU A 89 -12.95 -35.21 5.84
N THR A 90 -12.37 -34.02 6.01
CA THR A 90 -11.91 -33.17 4.90
C THR A 90 -10.81 -33.85 4.10
N SER A 91 -9.83 -34.46 4.77
CA SER A 91 -8.75 -35.19 4.13
C SER A 91 -9.26 -36.44 3.39
N ALA A 92 -10.24 -37.15 3.96
CA ALA A 92 -10.91 -38.27 3.31
C ALA A 92 -11.65 -37.84 2.03
N MET A 93 -12.34 -36.70 2.06
CA MET A 93 -13.00 -36.11 0.88
C MET A 93 -12.00 -35.73 -0.21
N MET A 94 -10.88 -35.08 0.15
CA MET A 94 -9.82 -34.73 -0.81
C MET A 94 -9.20 -35.94 -1.50
N LYS A 95 -9.22 -37.11 -0.83
CA LYS A 95 -8.74 -38.38 -1.38
C LYS A 95 -9.83 -39.17 -2.12
N GLU A 96 -11.03 -38.61 -2.27
CA GLU A 96 -12.20 -39.20 -2.93
C GLU A 96 -12.64 -40.53 -2.29
N LEU A 97 -12.55 -40.63 -0.96
CA LEU A 97 -13.00 -41.81 -0.23
C LEU A 97 -14.53 -41.83 -0.09
N SER A 98 -15.12 -43.02 -0.06
CA SER A 98 -16.54 -43.20 0.23
C SER A 98 -16.82 -43.00 1.72
N ILE A 99 -17.59 -41.96 2.04
CA ILE A 99 -17.91 -41.54 3.40
C ILE A 99 -19.28 -42.05 3.82
N PHE A 100 -19.35 -42.53 5.06
CA PHE A 100 -20.48 -43.22 5.63
C PHE A 100 -20.82 -42.62 7.00
N PRO A 101 -21.71 -41.61 7.05
CA PRO A 101 -22.00 -40.91 8.30
C PRO A 101 -23.08 -41.64 9.12
N VAL A 102 -22.87 -41.76 10.42
CA VAL A 102 -23.79 -42.40 11.36
C VAL A 102 -24.10 -41.41 12.47
N MET A 103 -25.38 -41.09 12.67
CA MET A 103 -25.80 -40.20 13.75
C MET A 103 -25.89 -40.98 15.05
N VAL A 104 -24.97 -40.71 15.97
CA VAL A 104 -24.91 -41.36 17.28
C VAL A 104 -25.60 -40.51 18.35
N GLN A 105 -25.50 -39.19 18.22
CA GLN A 105 -26.23 -38.23 19.03
C GLN A 105 -26.63 -37.08 18.12
N MET A 106 -27.87 -36.58 18.26
CA MET A 106 -28.37 -35.47 17.44
C MET A 106 -27.34 -34.34 17.37
N SER A 107 -26.83 -34.11 16.18
CA SER A 107 -25.78 -33.13 15.87
C SER A 107 -25.96 -32.63 14.45
N GLU A 108 -25.52 -31.40 14.18
CA GLU A 108 -25.68 -30.78 12.86
C GLU A 108 -24.56 -31.30 11.92
N PRO A 109 -24.90 -31.96 10.79
CA PRO A 109 -23.89 -32.43 9.84
C PRO A 109 -23.10 -31.27 9.25
N PRO A 110 -21.77 -31.37 9.10
CA PRO A 110 -21.01 -30.30 8.48
C PRO A 110 -21.36 -30.17 6.99
N LEU A 111 -21.38 -28.94 6.45
CA LEU A 111 -21.73 -28.64 5.05
C LEU A 111 -21.00 -29.52 4.01
N SER A 112 -19.81 -29.99 4.36
CA SER A 112 -19.00 -30.89 3.54
C SER A 112 -19.66 -32.24 3.26
N ILE A 113 -20.46 -32.76 4.20
CA ILE A 113 -21.20 -34.04 4.06
C ILE A 113 -22.69 -33.90 4.29
N CYS A 114 -23.19 -32.68 4.38
CA CYS A 114 -24.58 -32.40 4.71
C CYS A 114 -25.60 -32.97 3.70
N ARG A 115 -25.10 -33.39 2.52
CA ARG A 115 -25.83 -34.06 1.44
C ARG A 115 -25.76 -35.59 1.50
N ILE A 116 -24.88 -36.14 2.33
CA ILE A 116 -24.74 -37.58 2.52
C ILE A 116 -25.76 -37.98 3.58
N GLN A 117 -26.70 -38.86 3.23
CA GLN A 117 -27.64 -39.40 4.23
C GLN A 117 -26.85 -40.03 5.37
N TRP A 118 -27.41 -40.04 6.57
CA TRP A 118 -26.77 -40.69 7.71
C TRP A 118 -27.67 -41.79 8.26
N LEU A 119 -27.04 -42.82 8.83
CA LEU A 119 -27.78 -43.86 9.54
C LEU A 119 -28.05 -43.42 10.97
N ASP A 120 -29.31 -43.36 11.38
CA ASP A 120 -29.68 -43.05 12.75
C ASP A 120 -29.37 -44.23 13.70
N MET A 121 -28.47 -44.02 14.66
CA MET A 121 -28.13 -44.97 15.72
C MET A 121 -28.26 -44.36 17.13
N GLN A 122 -29.01 -43.27 17.29
CA GLN A 122 -29.19 -42.59 18.58
C GLN A 122 -29.77 -43.50 19.67
N GLU A 123 -30.70 -44.39 19.31
CA GLU A 123 -31.30 -45.35 20.24
C GLU A 123 -30.34 -46.48 20.68
N CYS A 124 -29.11 -46.53 20.14
CA CYS A 124 -28.14 -47.57 20.43
C CYS A 124 -27.25 -47.27 21.65
N PHE A 125 -27.45 -46.12 22.31
CA PHE A 125 -26.69 -45.65 23.47
C PHE A 125 -27.66 -45.15 24.57
N PRO A 126 -27.38 -45.32 25.89
CA PRO A 126 -26.16 -45.84 26.52
C PRO A 126 -26.10 -47.36 26.64
N SER A 127 -27.23 -48.06 26.53
CA SER A 127 -27.26 -49.53 26.61
C SER A 127 -27.01 -50.13 25.23
N CYS A 128 -25.76 -50.45 24.96
CA CYS A 128 -25.34 -51.13 23.75
C CYS A 128 -26.01 -52.53 23.63
N GLU A 129 -26.29 -53.25 24.71
CA GLU A 129 -26.79 -54.64 24.67
C GLU A 129 -28.26 -54.84 24.16
N ASN A 130 -28.86 -53.86 23.48
CA ASN A 130 -30.26 -53.88 23.09
C ASN A 130 -30.52 -54.31 21.62
N THR A 131 -31.71 -54.87 21.37
CA THR A 131 -32.25 -55.25 20.04
C THR A 131 -32.14 -54.17 18.95
N PRO A 132 -32.29 -52.86 19.22
CA PRO A 132 -32.13 -51.80 18.22
C PRO A 132 -30.73 -51.74 17.60
N TYR A 133 -29.66 -52.00 18.37
CA TYR A 133 -28.29 -51.98 17.84
C TYR A 133 -28.08 -53.06 16.80
N SER A 134 -28.47 -54.31 17.08
CA SER A 134 -28.26 -55.42 16.14
C SER A 134 -28.94 -55.18 14.79
N VAL A 135 -30.15 -54.61 14.80
CA VAL A 135 -30.88 -54.26 13.56
C VAL A 135 -30.17 -53.13 12.79
N LYS A 136 -29.75 -52.08 13.49
CA LYS A 136 -29.09 -50.92 12.87
C LYS A 136 -27.68 -51.28 12.38
N PHE A 137 -26.94 -52.13 13.11
CA PHE A 137 -25.63 -52.61 12.71
C PHE A 137 -25.69 -53.47 11.42
N GLU A 138 -26.68 -54.36 11.28
CA GLU A 138 -26.86 -55.10 10.02
C GLU A 138 -27.17 -54.17 8.83
N ARG A 139 -27.94 -53.09 9.06
CA ARG A 139 -28.16 -52.05 8.04
C ARG A 139 -26.87 -51.31 7.69
N LEU A 140 -26.06 -50.97 8.69
CA LEU A 140 -24.76 -50.34 8.50
C LEU A 140 -23.82 -51.24 7.69
N LEU A 141 -23.74 -52.52 8.05
CA LEU A 141 -22.89 -53.51 7.40
C LEU A 141 -23.28 -53.71 5.93
N ALA A 142 -24.57 -53.88 5.65
CA ALA A 142 -25.07 -53.99 4.27
C ALA A 142 -24.70 -52.76 3.45
N ALA A 143 -24.82 -51.57 4.03
CA ALA A 143 -24.54 -50.31 3.34
C ALA A 143 -23.03 -50.12 3.07
N LEU A 144 -22.16 -50.57 3.99
CA LEU A 144 -20.70 -50.61 3.80
C LEU A 144 -20.29 -51.61 2.71
N GLU A 145 -20.87 -52.81 2.68
CA GLU A 145 -20.53 -53.85 1.72
C GLU A 145 -21.04 -53.54 0.30
N ASP A 146 -22.28 -53.11 0.16
CA ASP A 146 -22.95 -52.97 -1.13
C ASP A 146 -22.77 -51.57 -1.76
N ARG A 147 -22.07 -50.65 -1.06
CA ARG A 147 -21.91 -49.22 -1.43
C ARG A 147 -23.25 -48.50 -1.67
N ASN A 148 -24.34 -48.99 -1.06
CA ASN A 148 -25.67 -48.45 -1.26
C ASN A 148 -26.22 -47.90 0.06
N TRP A 149 -26.47 -46.59 0.10
CA TRP A 149 -26.78 -45.82 1.30
C TRP A 149 -28.15 -45.17 1.15
N ASP A 150 -29.23 -45.95 1.31
CA ASP A 150 -30.62 -45.52 1.10
C ASP A 150 -31.49 -45.91 2.30
N PHE A 151 -31.88 -44.92 3.11
CA PHE A 151 -32.64 -45.17 4.34
C PHE A 151 -34.06 -44.57 4.35
N GLU A 152 -34.40 -43.55 3.54
CA GLU A 152 -35.70 -42.82 3.61
C GLU A 152 -36.36 -42.35 2.28
N GLY A 153 -35.73 -42.47 1.10
CA GLY A 153 -36.38 -42.27 -0.22
C GLY A 153 -36.77 -40.83 -0.66
N PHE A 154 -37.26 -39.95 0.21
CA PHE A 154 -37.72 -38.59 -0.16
C PHE A 154 -36.59 -37.67 -0.64
N GLU A 155 -35.51 -37.58 0.12
CA GLU A 155 -34.34 -36.75 -0.25
C GLU A 155 -33.66 -37.23 -1.54
N LYS A 156 -33.66 -38.54 -1.79
CA LYS A 156 -33.14 -39.14 -3.02
C LYS A 156 -33.97 -38.72 -4.24
N ASN A 157 -35.29 -38.59 -4.06
CA ASN A 157 -36.15 -38.04 -5.09
C ASN A 157 -35.85 -36.56 -5.34
N LEU A 158 -35.73 -35.75 -4.26
CA LEU A 158 -35.36 -34.34 -4.38
C LEU A 158 -33.99 -34.14 -5.06
N LEU A 159 -32.97 -34.94 -4.71
CA LEU A 159 -31.66 -34.90 -5.34
C LEU A 159 -31.74 -35.14 -6.85
N LYS A 160 -32.55 -36.12 -7.26
CA LYS A 160 -32.77 -36.47 -8.67
C LYS A 160 -33.51 -35.37 -9.43
N VAL A 161 -34.51 -34.77 -8.80
CA VAL A 161 -35.42 -33.79 -9.42
C VAL A 161 -34.79 -32.40 -9.49
N LEU A 162 -34.18 -31.96 -8.39
CA LEU A 162 -33.58 -30.63 -8.28
C LEU A 162 -32.21 -30.59 -8.96
N ASN A 163 -31.45 -31.70 -8.94
CA ASN A 163 -30.10 -31.81 -9.46
C ASN A 163 -29.21 -30.61 -9.03
N PRO A 164 -29.03 -30.41 -7.70
CA PRO A 164 -28.39 -29.23 -7.12
C PRO A 164 -26.91 -29.13 -7.51
N ILE A 165 -26.37 -27.91 -7.54
CA ILE A 165 -24.96 -27.67 -7.89
C ILE A 165 -24.06 -27.99 -6.70
N ASP A 166 -22.99 -28.75 -6.95
CA ASP A 166 -21.96 -29.02 -5.97
C ASP A 166 -20.87 -27.94 -5.93
N PHE A 167 -20.77 -27.23 -4.80
CA PHE A 167 -19.73 -26.22 -4.54
C PHE A 167 -18.59 -26.71 -3.64
N GLY A 168 -18.60 -27.96 -3.15
CA GLY A 168 -17.59 -28.49 -2.23
C GLY A 168 -16.15 -28.34 -2.74
N PRO A 169 -15.84 -28.81 -3.96
CA PRO A 169 -14.51 -28.67 -4.55
C PRO A 169 -14.07 -27.22 -4.76
N ASP A 170 -15.01 -26.30 -5.04
CA ASP A 170 -14.69 -24.88 -5.26
C ASP A 170 -14.36 -24.18 -3.94
N MET A 171 -15.13 -24.43 -2.88
CA MET A 171 -14.87 -23.86 -1.56
C MET A 171 -13.52 -24.29 -1.00
N LEU A 172 -13.18 -25.58 -1.10
CA LEU A 172 -11.91 -26.12 -0.61
C LEU A 172 -10.68 -25.44 -1.24
N ARG A 173 -10.78 -24.98 -2.50
CA ARG A 173 -9.69 -24.25 -3.17
C ARG A 173 -9.38 -22.91 -2.53
N HIS A 174 -10.38 -22.25 -1.96
CA HIS A 174 -10.25 -20.91 -1.37
C HIS A 174 -9.92 -20.94 0.12
N LEU A 175 -10.16 -22.06 0.79
CA LEU A 175 -9.82 -22.28 2.19
C LEU A 175 -8.33 -22.56 2.40
N LYS A 176 -7.70 -23.21 1.41
CA LYS A 176 -6.28 -23.47 1.44
C LYS A 176 -5.54 -22.13 1.51
N ASP A 177 -4.84 -21.92 2.62
CA ASP A 177 -4.04 -20.72 2.91
C ASP A 177 -4.85 -19.45 3.23
N PHE A 178 -6.16 -19.55 3.54
CA PHE A 178 -6.93 -18.40 4.02
C PHE A 178 -6.49 -17.97 5.42
N THR A 179 -6.34 -16.66 5.66
CA THR A 179 -5.95 -16.09 6.96
C THR A 179 -6.56 -14.70 7.12
N GLY A 180 -6.85 -14.31 8.36
CA GLY A 180 -7.41 -13.00 8.71
C GLY A 180 -8.94 -12.92 8.63
N ARG A 181 -9.47 -11.69 8.63
CA ARG A 181 -10.92 -11.36 8.54
C ARG A 181 -11.80 -11.77 9.72
N GLU A 182 -11.21 -12.07 10.87
CA GLU A 182 -11.96 -12.35 12.11
C GLU A 182 -12.85 -11.18 12.54
N TRP A 183 -12.41 -9.94 12.28
CA TRP A 183 -13.20 -8.74 12.54
C TRP A 183 -14.53 -8.75 11.76
N LEU A 184 -14.50 -9.15 10.48
CA LEU A 184 -15.70 -9.21 9.63
C LEU A 184 -16.63 -10.34 10.05
N LYS A 185 -16.08 -11.49 10.44
CA LYS A 185 -16.88 -12.58 11.00
C LYS A 185 -17.62 -12.15 12.24
N LYS A 186 -16.95 -11.45 13.16
CA LYS A 186 -17.57 -10.89 14.36
C LYS A 186 -18.72 -9.93 14.01
N GLU A 187 -18.55 -9.08 12.99
CA GLU A 187 -19.65 -8.22 12.53
C GLU A 187 -20.87 -9.00 12.02
N ILE A 188 -20.63 -10.11 11.33
CA ILE A 188 -21.68 -11.00 10.81
C ILE A 188 -22.37 -11.74 11.96
N GLU A 189 -21.62 -12.21 12.97
CA GLU A 189 -22.16 -12.83 14.18
C GLU A 189 -23.07 -11.85 14.95
N GLU A 190 -22.61 -10.62 15.19
CA GLU A 190 -23.42 -9.58 15.84
C GLU A 190 -24.68 -9.22 15.03
N TRP A 191 -24.58 -9.22 13.70
CA TRP A 191 -25.73 -9.05 12.82
C TRP A 191 -26.71 -10.22 12.90
N LEU A 192 -26.23 -11.47 12.93
CA LEU A 192 -27.06 -12.66 13.09
C LEU A 192 -27.84 -12.61 14.40
N GLU A 193 -27.20 -12.19 15.49
CA GLU A 193 -27.81 -12.00 16.82
C GLU A 193 -28.78 -10.81 16.91
N GLY A 194 -28.89 -9.99 15.86
CA GLY A 194 -29.79 -8.82 15.84
C GLY A 194 -29.31 -7.66 16.70
N LYS A 195 -28.03 -7.63 17.08
CA LYS A 195 -27.43 -6.56 17.89
C LYS A 195 -27.24 -5.26 17.10
N ARG A 196 -27.26 -5.32 15.76
CA ARG A 196 -27.19 -4.13 14.89
C ARG A 196 -28.55 -3.40 14.80
N PRO A 197 -28.60 -2.08 15.02
CA PRO A 197 -29.80 -1.28 14.81
C PRO A 197 -30.31 -1.42 13.37
N GLY A 198 -31.58 -1.81 13.18
CA GLY A 198 -32.17 -1.96 11.85
C GLY A 198 -31.67 -3.17 11.06
N SER A 199 -31.21 -4.23 11.73
CA SER A 199 -30.72 -5.47 11.11
C SER A 199 -31.75 -6.09 10.14
N LYS A 200 -31.56 -5.88 8.84
CA LYS A 200 -32.37 -6.46 7.76
C LYS A 200 -31.97 -7.92 7.46
N GLN A 201 -32.76 -8.64 6.66
CA GLN A 201 -32.47 -10.03 6.29
C GLN A 201 -31.21 -10.20 5.42
N VAL A 202 -30.66 -9.13 4.83
CA VAL A 202 -29.50 -9.20 3.92
C VAL A 202 -28.30 -8.44 4.49
N PHE A 203 -27.17 -9.14 4.63
CA PHE A 203 -25.85 -8.56 4.87
C PHE A 203 -25.08 -8.55 3.54
N TRP A 204 -24.84 -7.36 2.99
CA TRP A 204 -24.20 -7.21 1.69
C TRP A 204 -22.73 -6.83 1.86
N ILE A 205 -21.83 -7.73 1.48
CA ILE A 205 -20.39 -7.50 1.43
C ILE A 205 -20.02 -7.02 0.03
N LYS A 206 -19.55 -5.78 -0.07
CA LYS A 206 -19.19 -5.14 -1.33
C LYS A 206 -17.70 -4.84 -1.34
N GLY A 207 -17.00 -5.06 -2.45
CA GLY A 207 -15.57 -4.73 -2.51
C GLY A 207 -14.94 -4.90 -3.88
N LYS A 208 -13.71 -4.40 -4.03
CA LYS A 208 -12.95 -4.43 -5.29
C LYS A 208 -12.63 -5.87 -5.76
N PRO A 209 -12.36 -6.08 -7.05
CA PRO A 209 -11.84 -7.36 -7.54
C PRO A 209 -10.59 -7.77 -6.75
N GLY A 210 -10.51 -9.03 -6.35
CA GLY A 210 -9.31 -9.58 -5.71
C GLY A 210 -9.09 -9.25 -4.22
N ILE A 211 -10.01 -8.56 -3.55
CA ILE A 211 -9.94 -8.26 -2.10
C ILE A 211 -10.22 -9.48 -1.19
N GLY A 212 -10.67 -10.60 -1.75
CA GLY A 212 -10.91 -11.86 -1.01
C GLY A 212 -12.38 -12.22 -0.72
N LYS A 213 -13.37 -11.60 -1.40
CA LYS A 213 -14.82 -11.86 -1.20
C LYS A 213 -15.21 -13.35 -1.27
N THR A 214 -14.80 -14.06 -2.32
CA THR A 214 -15.10 -15.49 -2.48
C THR A 214 -14.40 -16.36 -1.44
N ALA A 215 -13.22 -15.93 -0.98
CA ALA A 215 -12.48 -16.63 0.06
C ALA A 215 -13.17 -16.50 1.43
N ILE A 216 -13.62 -15.30 1.79
CA ILE A 216 -14.42 -15.11 3.02
C ILE A 216 -15.75 -15.86 2.93
N SER A 217 -16.46 -15.85 1.81
CA SER A 217 -17.68 -16.66 1.62
C SER A 217 -17.45 -18.15 1.87
N SER A 218 -16.34 -18.68 1.35
CA SER A 218 -15.96 -20.10 1.53
C SER A 218 -15.59 -20.40 2.99
N TRP A 219 -14.89 -19.48 3.65
CA TRP A 219 -14.50 -19.60 5.06
C TRP A 219 -15.69 -19.51 6.01
N LEU A 220 -16.61 -18.57 5.79
CA LEU A 220 -17.84 -18.46 6.58
C LEU A 220 -18.68 -19.74 6.48
N ALA A 221 -18.87 -20.27 5.26
CA ALA A 221 -19.56 -21.53 5.05
C ALA A 221 -18.91 -22.70 5.81
N SER A 222 -17.58 -22.70 5.92
CA SER A 222 -16.84 -23.80 6.53
C SER A 222 -16.73 -23.68 8.06
N THR A 223 -16.79 -22.47 8.60
CA THR A 223 -16.52 -22.21 10.03
C THR A 223 -17.75 -21.86 10.85
N MET A 224 -18.76 -21.20 10.27
CA MET A 224 -19.99 -20.82 10.99
C MET A 224 -21.02 -21.94 10.96
N TYR A 225 -21.62 -22.26 12.11
CA TYR A 225 -22.67 -23.28 12.20
C TYR A 225 -24.01 -22.75 11.70
N GLU A 226 -24.22 -21.44 11.76
CA GLU A 226 -25.42 -20.78 11.28
C GLU A 226 -25.57 -20.85 9.75
N VAL A 227 -24.50 -21.10 8.99
CA VAL A 227 -24.55 -21.16 7.53
C VAL A 227 -25.08 -22.52 7.07
N VAL A 228 -26.31 -22.54 6.54
CA VAL A 228 -27.04 -23.77 6.17
C VAL A 228 -27.17 -24.00 4.67
N ALA A 229 -26.89 -22.99 3.84
CA ALA A 229 -26.87 -23.14 2.40
C ALA A 229 -25.91 -22.14 1.74
N VAL A 230 -25.38 -22.50 0.57
CA VAL A 230 -24.45 -21.68 -0.20
C VAL A 230 -24.76 -21.71 -1.69
N HIS A 231 -24.47 -20.62 -2.40
CA HIS A 231 -24.42 -20.61 -3.87
C HIS A 231 -23.32 -19.67 -4.37
N PHE A 232 -22.46 -20.17 -5.26
CA PHE A 232 -21.35 -19.41 -5.83
C PHE A 232 -21.59 -19.16 -7.32
N PHE A 233 -21.84 -17.91 -7.71
CA PHE A 233 -22.01 -17.52 -9.10
C PHE A 233 -20.66 -17.51 -9.83
N ARG A 234 -20.66 -17.92 -11.10
CA ARG A 234 -19.46 -17.90 -11.96
C ARG A 234 -19.78 -17.55 -13.39
N SER A 235 -19.07 -16.58 -13.97
CA SER A 235 -19.24 -16.14 -15.36
C SER A 235 -19.01 -17.25 -16.39
N ASP A 236 -18.13 -18.20 -16.09
CA ASP A 236 -17.71 -19.31 -16.96
C ASP A 236 -18.68 -20.51 -17.00
N SER A 237 -19.73 -20.52 -16.15
CA SER A 237 -20.67 -21.63 -16.05
C SER A 237 -22.10 -21.17 -16.29
N THR A 238 -22.72 -21.68 -17.36
CA THR A 238 -24.13 -21.39 -17.67
C THR A 238 -25.07 -21.89 -16.57
N GLU A 239 -24.78 -23.03 -15.95
CA GLU A 239 -25.60 -23.57 -14.87
C GLU A 239 -25.49 -22.76 -13.58
N LYS A 240 -24.30 -22.28 -13.21
CA LYS A 240 -24.10 -21.52 -11.96
C LYS A 240 -24.73 -20.13 -12.00
N ARG A 241 -24.93 -19.56 -13.19
CA ARG A 241 -25.62 -18.26 -13.39
C ARG A 241 -27.13 -18.37 -13.52
N ASP A 242 -27.65 -19.57 -13.71
CA ASP A 242 -29.06 -19.77 -14.00
C ASP A 242 -29.94 -19.54 -12.76
N PRO A 243 -30.95 -18.65 -12.82
CA PRO A 243 -31.82 -18.35 -11.68
C PRO A 243 -32.60 -19.55 -11.14
N VAL A 244 -32.98 -20.48 -12.01
CA VAL A 244 -33.74 -21.67 -11.63
C VAL A 244 -32.83 -22.69 -10.96
N ARG A 245 -31.62 -22.92 -11.49
CA ARG A 245 -30.59 -23.76 -10.85
C ARG A 245 -30.17 -23.23 -9.47
N PHE A 246 -30.10 -21.91 -9.32
CA PHE A 246 -29.90 -21.26 -8.03
C PHE A 246 -30.99 -21.66 -7.02
N ILE A 247 -32.27 -21.55 -7.40
CA ILE A 247 -33.41 -21.94 -6.55
C ILE A 247 -33.35 -23.43 -6.20
N HIS A 248 -33.12 -24.30 -7.19
CA HIS A 248 -33.03 -25.75 -6.97
C HIS A 248 -31.98 -26.11 -5.92
N THR A 249 -30.82 -25.44 -5.99
CA THR A 249 -29.70 -25.69 -5.08
C THR A 249 -30.06 -25.26 -3.65
N LEU A 250 -30.69 -24.09 -3.48
CA LEU A 250 -31.14 -23.64 -2.16
C LEU A 250 -32.23 -24.53 -1.56
N VAL A 251 -33.24 -24.92 -2.35
CA VAL A 251 -34.32 -25.81 -1.89
C VAL A 251 -33.74 -27.12 -1.37
N TYR A 252 -32.81 -27.71 -2.13
CA TYR A 252 -32.17 -28.95 -1.72
C TYR A 252 -31.36 -28.78 -0.43
N TYR A 253 -30.46 -27.79 -0.35
CA TYR A 253 -29.64 -27.57 0.85
C TYR A 253 -30.49 -27.31 2.10
N LEU A 254 -31.46 -26.41 2.01
CA LEU A 254 -32.32 -26.12 3.16
C LEU A 254 -33.14 -27.35 3.58
N SER A 255 -33.60 -28.18 2.64
CA SER A 255 -34.33 -29.42 2.98
C SER A 255 -33.46 -30.44 3.72
N THR A 256 -32.16 -30.47 3.43
CA THR A 256 -31.22 -31.35 4.14
C THR A 256 -30.87 -30.83 5.53
N GLN A 257 -30.80 -29.51 5.71
CA GLN A 257 -30.33 -28.89 6.96
C GLN A 257 -31.44 -28.51 7.95
N ILE A 258 -32.67 -28.33 7.46
CA ILE A 258 -33.79 -27.85 8.26
C ILE A 258 -34.93 -28.87 8.18
N PRO A 259 -35.05 -29.78 9.17
CA PRO A 259 -36.10 -30.81 9.20
C PRO A 259 -37.51 -30.22 9.10
N GLU A 260 -37.78 -29.12 9.80
CA GLU A 260 -39.10 -28.49 9.80
C GLU A 260 -39.48 -27.96 8.41
N TYR A 261 -38.50 -27.45 7.64
CA TYR A 261 -38.72 -27.03 6.26
C TYR A 261 -38.93 -28.23 5.32
N ARG A 262 -38.19 -29.33 5.53
CA ARG A 262 -38.38 -30.59 4.80
C ARG A 262 -39.80 -31.12 4.96
N GLU A 263 -40.31 -31.16 6.19
CA GLU A 263 -41.69 -31.58 6.47
C GLU A 263 -42.70 -30.73 5.70
N GLN A 264 -42.45 -29.41 5.58
CA GLN A 264 -43.32 -28.53 4.80
C GLN A 264 -43.27 -28.79 3.29
N LEU A 265 -42.14 -29.28 2.76
CA LEU A 265 -42.03 -29.70 1.36
C LEU A 265 -42.79 -31.01 1.09
N GLU A 266 -42.82 -31.94 2.06
CA GLU A 266 -43.53 -33.22 1.94
C GLU A 266 -45.05 -33.07 1.91
N VAL A 267 -45.58 -32.07 2.63
CA VAL A 267 -47.03 -31.79 2.73
C VAL A 267 -47.53 -30.72 1.77
N LEU A 268 -46.73 -30.37 0.74
CA LEU A 268 -47.19 -29.47 -0.32
C LEU A 268 -48.42 -30.03 -1.03
N SER A 269 -49.27 -29.13 -1.56
CA SER A 269 -50.49 -29.53 -2.27
C SER A 269 -50.24 -30.31 -3.56
N GLN A 270 -49.03 -30.19 -4.12
CA GLN A 270 -48.55 -30.93 -5.28
C GLN A 270 -47.09 -31.33 -5.02
N PRO A 271 -46.57 -32.39 -5.69
CA PRO A 271 -45.16 -32.73 -5.63
C PRO A 271 -44.26 -31.59 -6.14
N VAL A 272 -43.02 -31.51 -5.66
CA VAL A 272 -42.06 -30.45 -6.02
C VAL A 272 -41.88 -30.34 -7.54
N GLU A 273 -41.87 -31.47 -8.25
CA GLU A 273 -41.77 -31.58 -9.71
C GLU A 273 -42.84 -30.75 -10.43
N HIS A 274 -44.03 -30.65 -9.87
CA HIS A 274 -45.12 -29.86 -10.45
C HIS A 274 -44.78 -28.37 -10.45
N TYR A 275 -44.31 -27.86 -9.31
CA TYR A 275 -43.90 -26.47 -9.17
C TYR A 275 -42.72 -26.13 -10.08
N LEU A 276 -41.76 -27.05 -10.24
CA LEU A 276 -40.64 -26.86 -11.17
C LEU A 276 -41.10 -26.69 -12.61
N GLU A 277 -42.10 -27.46 -13.05
CA GLU A 277 -42.63 -27.36 -14.41
C GLU A 277 -43.55 -26.15 -14.61
N GLU A 278 -44.42 -25.86 -13.63
CA GLU A 278 -45.36 -24.74 -13.65
C GLU A 278 -44.62 -23.39 -13.72
N TYR A 279 -43.57 -23.22 -12.90
CA TYR A 279 -42.84 -21.97 -12.75
C TYR A 279 -41.46 -21.97 -13.43
N LYS A 280 -41.21 -22.86 -14.40
CA LYS A 280 -39.90 -22.97 -15.09
C LYS A 280 -39.38 -21.68 -15.73
N ASN A 281 -40.28 -20.76 -16.10
CA ASN A 281 -39.95 -19.45 -16.68
C ASN A 281 -40.27 -18.28 -15.73
N ASP A 282 -40.66 -18.57 -14.48
CA ASP A 282 -40.91 -17.55 -13.46
C ASP A 282 -40.13 -17.87 -12.17
N PRO A 283 -38.84 -17.48 -12.12
CA PRO A 283 -38.01 -17.68 -10.93
C PRO A 283 -38.57 -17.01 -9.68
N ASN A 284 -39.37 -15.93 -9.80
CA ASN A 284 -39.90 -15.22 -8.63
C ASN A 284 -40.97 -16.06 -7.92
N ASP A 285 -41.93 -16.59 -8.67
CA ASP A 285 -42.97 -17.44 -8.12
C ASP A 285 -42.43 -18.80 -7.68
N LEU A 286 -41.45 -19.35 -8.41
CA LEU A 286 -40.76 -20.56 -8.00
C LEU A 286 -40.04 -20.37 -6.65
N PHE A 287 -39.29 -19.27 -6.49
CA PHE A 287 -38.60 -18.94 -5.23
C PHE A 287 -39.62 -18.74 -4.10
N TYR A 288 -40.72 -18.04 -4.35
CA TYR A 288 -41.73 -17.80 -3.32
C TYR A 288 -42.41 -19.11 -2.85
N ASN A 289 -42.86 -19.95 -3.79
CA ASN A 289 -43.64 -21.15 -3.46
C ASN A 289 -42.81 -22.30 -2.88
N LEU A 290 -41.54 -22.43 -3.28
CA LEU A 290 -40.68 -23.52 -2.78
C LEU A 290 -39.76 -23.10 -1.64
N LEU A 291 -39.41 -21.82 -1.49
CA LEU A 291 -38.57 -21.35 -0.38
C LEU A 291 -39.37 -20.54 0.64
N ILE A 292 -39.82 -19.34 0.26
CA ILE A 292 -40.37 -18.37 1.23
C ILE A 292 -41.60 -18.92 1.96
N LEU A 293 -42.59 -19.45 1.22
CA LEU A 293 -43.85 -19.90 1.79
C LEU A 293 -43.67 -21.12 2.73
N PRO A 294 -42.94 -22.19 2.36
CA PRO A 294 -42.72 -23.31 3.27
C PRO A 294 -41.85 -22.94 4.48
N LEU A 295 -40.84 -22.06 4.32
CA LEU A 295 -40.01 -21.59 5.44
C LEU A 295 -40.82 -20.79 6.48
N HIS A 296 -41.81 -19.99 6.05
CA HIS A 296 -42.73 -19.34 7.00
C HIS A 296 -43.57 -20.35 7.78
N ARG A 297 -44.01 -21.43 7.13
CA ARG A 297 -44.81 -22.49 7.77
C ARG A 297 -44.00 -23.34 8.75
N ALA A 298 -42.69 -23.49 8.51
CA ALA A 298 -41.80 -24.21 9.41
C ALA A 298 -41.72 -23.58 10.83
N GLY A 299 -42.03 -22.29 10.98
CA GLY A 299 -42.38 -21.71 12.28
C GLY A 299 -41.26 -21.61 13.32
N MET A 300 -40.00 -21.43 12.91
CA MET A 300 -38.81 -21.51 13.77
C MET A 300 -38.43 -20.19 14.48
N ASN A 301 -39.41 -19.38 14.88
CA ASN A 301 -39.17 -18.00 15.35
C ASN A 301 -38.39 -17.89 16.67
N ASP A 302 -38.34 -18.95 17.48
CA ASP A 302 -37.65 -18.98 18.77
C ASP A 302 -36.19 -19.49 18.69
N ARG A 303 -35.68 -19.81 17.48
CA ARG A 303 -34.31 -20.30 17.27
C ARG A 303 -33.34 -19.16 16.96
N LYS A 304 -32.04 -19.47 17.11
CA LYS A 304 -30.96 -18.63 16.58
C LYS A 304 -31.13 -18.45 15.07
N ALA A 305 -30.74 -17.28 14.57
CA ALA A 305 -30.81 -16.98 13.15
C ALA A 305 -29.84 -17.87 12.36
N LEU A 306 -30.31 -18.39 11.22
CA LEU A 306 -29.55 -19.15 10.24
C LEU A 306 -29.22 -18.26 9.03
N ALA A 307 -28.18 -18.61 8.28
CA ALA A 307 -27.63 -17.83 7.18
C ALA A 307 -27.52 -18.65 5.89
N VAL A 308 -27.75 -17.98 4.76
CA VAL A 308 -27.43 -18.48 3.41
C VAL A 308 -26.38 -17.58 2.79
N VAL A 309 -25.29 -18.15 2.28
CA VAL A 309 -24.22 -17.39 1.60
C VAL A 309 -24.44 -17.40 0.09
N ILE A 310 -24.50 -16.23 -0.52
CA ILE A 310 -24.62 -16.02 -1.97
C ILE A 310 -23.41 -15.24 -2.44
N ASP A 311 -22.47 -15.92 -3.09
CA ASP A 311 -21.20 -15.33 -3.51
C ASP A 311 -21.19 -14.90 -4.98
N GLY A 312 -20.58 -13.75 -5.25
CA GLY A 312 -20.21 -13.32 -6.61
C GLY A 312 -21.39 -12.87 -7.46
N LEU A 313 -22.33 -12.10 -6.91
CA LEU A 313 -23.55 -11.70 -7.63
C LEU A 313 -23.29 -11.04 -9.00
N ASP A 314 -22.17 -10.32 -9.14
CA ASP A 314 -21.67 -9.73 -10.40
C ASP A 314 -21.36 -10.75 -11.50
N GLU A 315 -20.99 -11.97 -11.15
CA GLU A 315 -20.69 -13.03 -12.11
C GLU A 315 -21.96 -13.54 -12.83
N ALA A 316 -23.16 -13.19 -12.34
CA ALA A 316 -24.45 -13.45 -12.98
C ALA A 316 -24.93 -12.29 -13.90
N SER A 317 -24.22 -11.17 -13.95
CA SER A 317 -24.56 -10.02 -14.78
C SER A 317 -24.45 -10.36 -16.28
N LYS A 318 -25.37 -9.84 -17.10
CA LYS A 318 -25.27 -9.84 -18.56
C LYS A 318 -24.26 -8.78 -19.02
N GLU A 319 -23.74 -8.89 -20.25
CA GLU A 319 -22.82 -7.91 -20.84
C GLU A 319 -23.37 -6.46 -20.84
N SER A 320 -24.70 -6.33 -20.87
CA SER A 320 -25.39 -5.04 -20.77
C SER A 320 -25.33 -4.39 -19.37
N GLY A 321 -24.78 -5.08 -18.36
CA GLY A 321 -24.78 -4.68 -16.95
C GLY A 321 -26.08 -5.01 -16.21
N ASP A 322 -26.96 -5.80 -16.82
CA ASP A 322 -28.25 -6.19 -16.24
C ASP A 322 -28.13 -7.45 -15.36
N ASN A 323 -28.72 -7.46 -14.17
CA ASN A 323 -28.60 -8.58 -13.22
C ASN A 323 -29.98 -9.04 -12.70
N GLU A 324 -30.45 -10.17 -13.23
CA GLU A 324 -31.75 -10.75 -12.90
C GLU A 324 -31.81 -11.32 -11.48
N ILE A 325 -30.69 -11.89 -11.00
CA ILE A 325 -30.59 -12.42 -9.64
C ILE A 325 -30.65 -11.30 -8.61
N ALA A 326 -29.96 -10.18 -8.83
CA ALA A 326 -30.01 -9.02 -7.93
C ALA A 326 -31.45 -8.51 -7.74
N ARG A 327 -32.22 -8.43 -8.83
CA ARG A 327 -33.66 -8.11 -8.78
C ARG A 327 -34.48 -9.12 -7.99
N LEU A 328 -34.24 -10.42 -8.22
CA LEU A 328 -34.94 -11.48 -7.50
C LEU A 328 -34.63 -11.41 -6.00
N ILE A 329 -33.35 -11.20 -5.64
CA ILE A 329 -32.88 -11.01 -4.27
C ILE A 329 -33.60 -9.82 -3.62
N ALA A 330 -33.58 -8.66 -4.28
CA ALA A 330 -34.18 -7.44 -3.76
C ALA A 330 -35.69 -7.56 -3.53
N ARG A 331 -36.39 -8.36 -4.35
CA ARG A 331 -37.85 -8.55 -4.26
C ARG A 331 -38.27 -9.62 -3.25
N GLN A 332 -37.46 -10.66 -3.03
CA GLN A 332 -37.90 -11.85 -2.29
C GLN A 332 -37.23 -12.03 -0.94
N LEU A 333 -35.93 -11.67 -0.76
CA LEU A 333 -35.22 -12.01 0.47
C LEU A 333 -35.73 -11.23 1.70
N GLU A 334 -36.23 -10.00 1.53
CA GLU A 334 -36.88 -9.25 2.62
C GLU A 334 -38.19 -9.91 3.10
N LYS A 335 -38.79 -10.80 2.29
CA LYS A 335 -39.99 -11.56 2.68
C LYS A 335 -39.67 -12.84 3.43
N ALA A 336 -38.40 -13.21 3.55
CA ALA A 336 -37.99 -14.38 4.31
C ALA A 336 -38.31 -14.20 5.81
N PRO A 337 -38.59 -15.31 6.54
CA PRO A 337 -38.83 -15.22 7.98
C PRO A 337 -37.60 -14.65 8.69
N SER A 338 -37.80 -13.96 9.82
CA SER A 338 -36.74 -13.20 10.51
C SER A 338 -35.57 -14.07 11.02
N TRP A 339 -35.80 -15.36 11.19
CA TRP A 339 -34.78 -16.33 11.61
C TRP A 339 -33.90 -16.80 10.45
N LEU A 340 -34.24 -16.54 9.17
CA LEU A 340 -33.39 -16.84 8.02
C LEU A 340 -32.83 -15.56 7.40
N LYS A 341 -31.51 -15.46 7.34
CA LYS A 341 -30.79 -14.30 6.81
C LYS A 341 -29.86 -14.70 5.66
N PHE A 342 -29.37 -13.71 4.92
CA PHE A 342 -28.61 -13.90 3.69
C PHE A 342 -27.36 -13.04 3.69
N ILE A 343 -26.20 -13.64 3.44
CA ILE A 343 -24.92 -12.97 3.24
C ILE A 343 -24.69 -12.93 1.73
N VAL A 344 -24.58 -11.74 1.15
CA VAL A 344 -24.43 -11.56 -0.30
C VAL A 344 -23.11 -10.87 -0.58
N THR A 345 -22.30 -11.41 -1.49
CA THR A 345 -21.08 -10.73 -1.94
C THR A 345 -21.22 -10.23 -3.38
N SER A 346 -20.69 -9.03 -3.66
CA SER A 346 -20.62 -8.51 -5.03
C SER A 346 -19.49 -7.51 -5.23
N ARG A 347 -19.14 -7.27 -6.50
CA ARG A 347 -18.42 -6.05 -6.92
C ARG A 347 -19.36 -4.84 -6.95
N SER A 348 -18.77 -3.64 -7.00
CA SER A 348 -19.52 -2.39 -7.16
C SER A 348 -19.94 -2.19 -8.62
N GLU A 349 -20.96 -2.92 -9.06
CA GLU A 349 -21.55 -2.73 -10.39
C GLU A 349 -22.83 -1.91 -10.31
N ALA A 350 -23.03 -1.00 -11.27
CA ALA A 350 -24.18 -0.10 -11.29
C ALA A 350 -25.53 -0.85 -11.25
N GLY A 351 -25.65 -1.97 -11.96
CA GLY A 351 -26.87 -2.78 -12.00
C GLY A 351 -27.21 -3.44 -10.66
N ILE A 352 -26.20 -3.81 -9.86
CA ILE A 352 -26.40 -4.41 -8.53
C ILE A 352 -26.69 -3.33 -7.50
N ASN A 353 -25.91 -2.25 -7.53
CA ASN A 353 -26.08 -1.12 -6.62
C ASN A 353 -27.50 -0.53 -6.72
N ALA A 354 -28.02 -0.39 -7.94
CA ALA A 354 -29.38 0.12 -8.17
C ALA A 354 -30.48 -0.72 -7.49
N GLU A 355 -30.30 -2.05 -7.43
CA GLU A 355 -31.30 -2.96 -6.88
C GLU A 355 -31.13 -3.14 -5.36
N LEU A 356 -29.90 -3.29 -4.85
CA LEU A 356 -29.63 -3.62 -3.44
C LEU A 356 -29.55 -2.41 -2.51
N GLN A 357 -29.32 -1.19 -3.02
CA GLN A 357 -29.21 0.01 -2.17
C GLN A 357 -30.51 0.31 -1.40
N GLY A 358 -31.68 -0.06 -1.94
CA GLY A 358 -32.95 0.02 -1.21
C GLY A 358 -33.14 -1.08 -0.16
N VAL A 359 -32.43 -2.20 -0.33
CA VAL A 359 -32.56 -3.44 0.44
C VAL A 359 -31.65 -3.41 1.66
N THR A 360 -30.39 -3.00 1.56
CA THR A 360 -29.48 -2.97 2.72
C THR A 360 -28.31 -2.02 2.49
N ASN A 361 -27.64 -1.61 3.58
CA ASN A 361 -26.40 -0.84 3.47
C ASN A 361 -25.23 -1.80 3.25
N PRO A 362 -24.34 -1.53 2.27
CA PRO A 362 -23.18 -2.38 2.04
C PRO A 362 -22.17 -2.28 3.21
N CYS A 363 -21.62 -3.42 3.60
CA CYS A 363 -20.35 -3.52 4.33
C CYS A 363 -19.23 -3.50 3.28
N GLU A 364 -18.50 -2.40 3.19
CA GLU A 364 -17.44 -2.24 2.19
C GLU A 364 -16.12 -2.85 2.67
N LEU A 365 -15.65 -3.85 1.93
CA LEU A 365 -14.29 -4.37 2.00
C LEU A 365 -13.39 -3.47 1.14
N ASP A 366 -12.89 -2.41 1.79
CA ASP A 366 -11.94 -1.47 1.19
C ASP A 366 -10.49 -1.95 1.40
N SER A 367 -9.72 -1.89 0.32
CA SER A 367 -8.27 -2.11 0.29
C SER A 367 -7.50 -1.23 1.28
N ALA A 368 -8.01 -0.02 1.56
CA ALA A 368 -7.36 0.96 2.42
C ALA A 368 -7.68 0.82 3.93
N LEU A 369 -8.48 -0.17 4.33
CA LEU A 369 -8.77 -0.43 5.75
C LEU A 369 -7.51 -0.87 6.50
N GLU A 370 -7.31 -0.35 7.70
CA GLU A 370 -6.18 -0.73 8.56
C GLU A 370 -6.24 -2.22 8.92
N GLU A 371 -7.44 -2.76 9.14
CA GLU A 371 -7.69 -4.18 9.36
C GLU A 371 -7.30 -5.03 8.14
N ASN A 372 -7.51 -4.52 6.92
CA ASN A 372 -7.11 -5.21 5.69
C ASN A 372 -5.59 -5.31 5.58
N GLU A 373 -4.87 -4.22 5.88
CA GLU A 373 -3.40 -4.23 5.91
C GLU A 373 -2.88 -5.21 6.97
N LYS A 374 -3.50 -5.24 8.16
CA LYS A 374 -3.15 -6.19 9.24
C LYS A 374 -3.35 -7.65 8.79
N ASP A 375 -4.48 -7.96 8.16
CA ASP A 375 -4.77 -9.31 7.64
C ASP A 375 -3.69 -9.75 6.62
N ILE A 376 -3.31 -8.87 5.68
CA ILE A 376 -2.27 -9.18 4.68
C ILE A 376 -0.89 -9.35 5.33
N ARG A 377 -0.54 -8.46 6.27
CA ARG A 377 0.72 -8.52 7.02
C ARG A 377 0.85 -9.87 7.74
N GLU A 378 -0.19 -10.31 8.44
CA GLU A 378 -0.20 -11.60 9.15
C GLU A 378 -0.04 -12.79 8.19
N TYR A 379 -0.77 -12.77 7.06
CA TYR A 379 -0.62 -13.78 6.01
C TYR A 379 0.83 -13.85 5.49
N LEU A 380 1.45 -12.71 5.21
CA LEU A 380 2.83 -12.64 4.72
C LEU A 380 3.84 -13.14 5.76
N LYS A 381 3.71 -12.76 7.04
CA LYS A 381 4.57 -13.27 8.13
C LYS A 381 4.53 -14.78 8.26
N MET A 382 3.38 -15.39 8.00
CA MET A 382 3.26 -16.85 8.00
C MET A 382 3.93 -17.47 6.77
N LYS A 383 3.71 -16.90 5.57
CA LYS A 383 4.07 -17.51 4.30
C LYS A 383 5.47 -17.21 3.78
N LEU A 384 6.08 -16.11 4.20
CA LEU A 384 7.43 -15.72 3.77
C LEU A 384 8.54 -16.50 4.49
N LYS A 385 8.28 -17.05 5.68
CA LYS A 385 9.27 -17.79 6.50
C LYS A 385 10.17 -18.76 5.74
N PRO A 386 9.68 -19.59 4.80
CA PRO A 386 10.52 -20.53 4.05
C PRO A 386 11.48 -19.86 3.05
N TYR A 387 11.22 -18.60 2.68
CA TYR A 387 11.93 -17.86 1.63
C TYR A 387 12.91 -16.82 2.18
N LEU A 388 12.79 -16.47 3.48
CA LEU A 388 13.65 -15.50 4.13
C LEU A 388 15.05 -16.10 4.35
N GLU A 389 16.06 -15.45 3.76
CA GLU A 389 17.45 -15.72 4.12
C GLU A 389 17.80 -14.99 5.43
N LYS A 390 18.80 -15.48 6.19
CA LYS A 390 19.20 -14.92 7.49
C LYS A 390 19.56 -13.42 7.48
N VAL A 391 19.79 -12.84 6.30
CA VAL A 391 20.25 -11.46 6.10
C VAL A 391 19.09 -10.55 5.66
N MET A 392 17.90 -11.10 5.40
CA MET A 392 16.76 -10.35 4.86
C MET A 392 15.88 -9.78 5.98
N ASP A 393 15.54 -8.50 5.87
CA ASP A 393 14.56 -7.85 6.75
C ASP A 393 13.13 -8.26 6.32
N GLU A 394 12.49 -9.08 7.14
CA GLU A 394 11.13 -9.56 6.94
C GLU A 394 10.11 -8.42 6.85
N GLU A 395 10.18 -7.42 7.75
CA GLU A 395 9.17 -6.36 7.82
C GLU A 395 9.32 -5.41 6.63
N LYS A 396 10.53 -5.16 6.15
CA LYS A 396 10.75 -4.43 4.90
C LYS A 396 10.09 -5.11 3.71
N ILE A 397 10.34 -6.40 3.52
CA ILE A 397 9.79 -7.15 2.39
C ILE A 397 8.26 -7.14 2.45
N ILE A 398 7.71 -7.29 3.64
CA ILE A 398 6.27 -7.17 3.88
C ILE A 398 5.77 -5.78 3.50
N LEU A 399 6.44 -4.71 3.92
CA LEU A 399 6.06 -3.34 3.59
C LEU A 399 6.13 -3.06 2.09
N GLU A 400 7.16 -3.56 1.39
CA GLU A 400 7.28 -3.44 -0.07
C GLU A 400 6.14 -4.19 -0.79
N ILE A 401 5.84 -5.42 -0.37
CA ILE A 401 4.72 -6.20 -0.92
C ILE A 401 3.38 -5.50 -0.63
N LEU A 402 3.19 -4.98 0.58
CA LEU A 402 1.98 -4.24 0.97
C LEU A 402 1.77 -3.01 0.08
N GLN A 403 2.82 -2.19 -0.10
CA GLN A 403 2.78 -1.03 -0.97
C GLN A 403 2.44 -1.41 -2.42
N LYS A 404 3.08 -2.45 -2.95
CA LYS A 404 2.84 -2.91 -4.33
C LYS A 404 1.49 -3.59 -4.54
N SER A 405 0.96 -4.21 -3.49
CA SER A 405 -0.34 -4.86 -3.52
C SER A 405 -1.52 -3.89 -3.48
N GLU A 406 -1.28 -2.64 -3.04
CA GLU A 406 -2.32 -1.63 -2.75
C GLU A 406 -3.51 -2.24 -1.95
N GLY A 407 -3.22 -3.18 -1.04
CA GLY A 407 -4.23 -3.87 -0.23
C GLY A 407 -4.98 -5.02 -0.91
N LEU A 408 -4.54 -5.50 -2.09
CA LEU A 408 -5.17 -6.61 -2.81
C LEU A 408 -4.55 -7.97 -2.49
N PHE A 409 -5.32 -8.85 -1.82
CA PHE A 409 -4.92 -10.24 -1.56
C PHE A 409 -4.58 -11.05 -2.82
N VAL A 410 -5.25 -10.79 -3.94
CA VAL A 410 -4.95 -11.49 -5.20
C VAL A 410 -3.54 -11.15 -5.71
N TYR A 411 -3.07 -9.91 -5.53
CA TYR A 411 -1.68 -9.55 -5.83
C TYR A 411 -0.73 -10.35 -4.94
N VAL A 412 -0.98 -10.33 -3.63
CA VAL A 412 -0.14 -11.01 -2.64
C VAL A 412 -0.05 -12.51 -2.92
N ASN A 413 -1.18 -13.16 -3.21
CA ASN A 413 -1.21 -14.58 -3.55
C ASN A 413 -0.49 -14.88 -4.88
N ALA A 414 -0.65 -14.01 -5.89
CA ALA A 414 0.06 -14.17 -7.16
C ALA A 414 1.58 -14.04 -6.97
N PHE A 415 2.02 -13.11 -6.13
CA PHE A 415 3.43 -12.95 -5.76
C PHE A 415 3.96 -14.19 -5.02
N MET A 416 3.26 -14.66 -3.99
CA MET A 416 3.65 -15.87 -3.24
C MET A 416 3.76 -17.10 -4.14
N LYS A 417 2.84 -17.27 -5.10
CA LYS A 417 2.93 -18.37 -6.06
C LYS A 417 4.09 -18.23 -7.03
N ALA A 418 4.44 -17.00 -7.43
CA ALA A 418 5.61 -16.76 -8.25
C ALA A 418 6.92 -17.11 -7.49
N LEU A 419 6.95 -16.92 -6.17
CA LEU A 419 8.05 -17.41 -5.32
C LEU A 419 8.10 -18.94 -5.25
N GLU A 420 6.96 -19.59 -5.03
CA GLU A 420 6.84 -21.06 -5.00
C GLU A 420 7.34 -21.70 -6.31
N GLU A 421 6.99 -21.08 -7.44
CA GLU A 421 7.38 -21.51 -8.80
C GLU A 421 8.81 -21.09 -9.18
N LYS A 422 9.50 -20.34 -8.32
CA LYS A 422 10.82 -19.74 -8.56
C LYS A 422 10.87 -18.82 -9.79
N ALA A 423 9.73 -18.23 -10.16
CA ALA A 423 9.62 -17.24 -11.20
C ALA A 423 10.06 -15.85 -10.74
N LEU A 424 9.94 -15.57 -9.44
CA LEU A 424 10.42 -14.36 -8.77
C LEU A 424 11.25 -14.73 -7.53
N THR A 425 12.07 -13.79 -7.06
CA THR A 425 12.74 -13.87 -5.77
C THR A 425 12.29 -12.73 -4.86
N LEU A 426 12.62 -12.77 -3.57
CA LEU A 426 12.34 -11.66 -2.65
C LEU A 426 13.15 -10.39 -2.96
N LYS A 427 14.09 -10.42 -3.92
CA LYS A 427 14.75 -9.22 -4.46
C LYS A 427 13.94 -8.56 -5.58
N ASP A 428 12.90 -9.24 -6.06
CA ASP A 428 12.09 -8.86 -7.21
C ASP A 428 10.67 -8.41 -6.80
N VAL A 429 10.47 -7.92 -5.57
CA VAL A 429 9.15 -7.48 -5.06
C VAL A 429 8.50 -6.43 -5.97
N GLY A 430 9.32 -5.60 -6.63
CA GLY A 430 8.85 -4.60 -7.57
C GLY A 430 8.37 -5.15 -8.93
N ASN A 431 8.64 -6.42 -9.25
CA ASN A 431 8.31 -7.01 -10.54
C ASN A 431 6.87 -7.51 -10.57
N PHE A 432 6.29 -7.51 -11.77
CA PHE A 432 4.92 -7.95 -11.99
C PHE A 432 4.73 -9.46 -11.73
N PRO A 433 3.81 -9.85 -10.84
CA PRO A 433 3.47 -11.25 -10.64
C PRO A 433 2.75 -11.84 -11.86
N GLY A 434 3.38 -12.76 -12.58
CA GLY A 434 2.86 -13.30 -13.86
C GLY A 434 1.42 -13.83 -13.80
N LYS A 435 1.02 -14.45 -12.69
CA LYS A 435 -0.34 -14.98 -12.49
C LYS A 435 -1.42 -13.89 -12.46
N LEU A 436 -1.09 -12.64 -12.14
CA LEU A 436 -2.02 -11.51 -12.31
C LEU A 436 -2.36 -11.29 -13.78
N GLY A 437 -1.37 -11.44 -14.66
CA GLY A 437 -1.56 -11.34 -16.10
C GLY A 437 -2.58 -12.35 -16.63
N GLU A 438 -2.54 -13.60 -16.14
CA GLU A 438 -3.54 -14.62 -16.50
C GLU A 438 -4.96 -14.23 -16.07
N ILE A 439 -5.10 -13.62 -14.89
CA ILE A 439 -6.40 -13.16 -14.37
C ILE A 439 -6.93 -12.02 -15.25
N TYR A 440 -6.09 -11.03 -15.59
CA TYR A 440 -6.47 -9.94 -16.48
C TYR A 440 -6.80 -10.45 -17.87
N TYR A 441 -5.98 -11.33 -18.42
CA TYR A 441 -6.22 -11.94 -19.72
C TYR A 441 -7.55 -12.70 -19.75
N THR A 442 -7.87 -13.47 -18.69
CA THR A 442 -9.15 -14.18 -18.58
C THR A 442 -10.32 -13.21 -18.55
N TYR A 443 -10.20 -12.11 -17.79
CA TYR A 443 -11.24 -11.08 -17.76
C TYR A 443 -11.44 -10.43 -19.15
N PHE A 444 -10.36 -9.96 -19.79
CA PHE A 444 -10.42 -9.31 -21.09
C PHE A 444 -10.91 -10.26 -22.18
N SER A 445 -10.45 -11.52 -22.20
CA SER A 445 -10.90 -12.53 -23.16
C SER A 445 -12.35 -12.95 -23.01
N SER A 446 -12.90 -12.89 -21.79
CA SER A 446 -14.33 -13.14 -21.58
C SER A 446 -15.23 -12.03 -22.15
N LYS A 447 -14.77 -10.77 -22.08
CA LYS A 447 -15.54 -9.57 -22.47
C LYS A 447 -15.28 -9.10 -23.91
N PHE A 448 -14.05 -9.24 -24.39
CA PHE A 448 -13.58 -8.71 -25.68
C PHE A 448 -13.11 -9.88 -26.56
N LYS A 449 -14.10 -10.62 -27.08
CA LYS A 449 -13.87 -11.79 -27.94
C LYS A 449 -13.53 -11.41 -29.37
N ASP A 450 -14.11 -10.31 -29.84
CA ASP A 450 -13.87 -9.72 -31.15
C ASP A 450 -12.68 -8.76 -31.03
N GLU A 451 -11.60 -9.11 -31.74
CA GLU A 451 -10.33 -8.38 -31.71
C GLU A 451 -10.42 -7.08 -32.49
N ASP A 452 -11.17 -7.05 -33.60
CA ASP A 452 -11.37 -5.85 -34.41
C ASP A 452 -12.15 -4.81 -33.61
N ASP A 453 -13.23 -5.24 -32.93
CA ASP A 453 -13.99 -4.34 -32.05
C ASP A 453 -13.15 -3.84 -30.86
N TYR A 454 -12.26 -4.66 -30.30
CA TYR A 454 -11.36 -4.21 -29.25
C TYR A 454 -10.40 -3.14 -29.76
N CYS A 455 -9.71 -3.40 -30.87
CA CYS A 455 -8.74 -2.47 -31.45
C CYS A 455 -9.39 -1.16 -31.92
N GLU A 456 -10.59 -1.21 -32.51
CA GLU A 456 -11.26 -0.02 -33.04
C GLU A 456 -11.99 0.80 -31.97
N ASN A 457 -12.64 0.15 -30.99
CA ASN A 457 -13.56 0.83 -30.07
C ASN A 457 -13.10 0.86 -28.62
N ILE A 458 -12.20 -0.03 -28.20
CA ILE A 458 -11.77 -0.14 -26.79
C ILE A 458 -10.36 0.39 -26.59
N SER A 459 -9.40 -0.06 -27.41
CA SER A 459 -7.98 0.35 -27.34
C SER A 459 -7.81 1.87 -27.32
N PRO A 460 -8.48 2.67 -28.18
CA PRO A 460 -8.26 4.12 -28.19
C PRO A 460 -8.63 4.82 -26.88
N VAL A 461 -9.63 4.31 -26.15
CA VAL A 461 -9.99 4.84 -24.82
C VAL A 461 -8.93 4.44 -23.79
N LEU A 462 -8.42 3.21 -23.85
CA LEU A 462 -7.37 2.74 -22.95
C LEU A 462 -6.03 3.45 -23.21
N GLU A 463 -5.68 3.73 -24.48
CA GLU A 463 -4.51 4.51 -24.88
C GLU A 463 -4.50 5.87 -24.17
N LEU A 464 -5.65 6.57 -24.18
CA LEU A 464 -5.78 7.85 -23.48
C LEU A 464 -5.69 7.68 -21.96
N ILE A 465 -6.35 6.68 -21.37
CA ILE A 465 -6.27 6.41 -19.92
C ILE A 465 -4.83 6.15 -19.47
N LEU A 466 -4.03 5.42 -20.27
CA LEU A 466 -2.63 5.15 -19.96
C LEU A 466 -1.73 6.38 -20.14
N ALA A 467 -1.98 7.19 -21.16
CA ALA A 467 -1.15 8.35 -21.49
C ALA A 467 -1.43 9.58 -20.63
N THR A 468 -2.56 9.65 -19.95
CA THR A 468 -2.92 10.85 -19.18
C THR A 468 -2.20 10.92 -17.82
N VAL A 469 -1.52 12.03 -17.58
CA VAL A 469 -0.85 12.38 -16.30
C VAL A 469 -1.80 12.39 -15.09
N GLU A 470 -3.08 12.69 -15.28
CA GLU A 470 -4.10 12.59 -14.24
C GLU A 470 -5.31 11.81 -14.78
N PRO A 471 -6.11 11.15 -13.92
CA PRO A 471 -7.24 10.34 -14.37
C PRO A 471 -8.19 11.13 -15.29
N PRO A 472 -8.44 10.67 -16.53
CA PRO A 472 -9.18 11.43 -17.50
C PRO A 472 -10.67 11.46 -17.16
N ASP A 473 -11.31 12.57 -17.47
CA ASP A 473 -12.77 12.64 -17.45
C ASP A 473 -13.37 12.26 -18.81
N ILE A 474 -14.70 12.08 -18.81
CA ILE A 474 -15.44 11.68 -20.00
C ILE A 474 -15.39 12.75 -21.09
N GLU A 475 -15.34 14.02 -20.71
CA GLU A 475 -15.30 15.16 -21.63
C GLU A 475 -14.01 15.12 -22.46
N LEU A 476 -12.86 15.00 -21.80
CA LEU A 476 -11.55 14.86 -22.45
C LEU A 476 -11.51 13.69 -23.43
N LEU A 477 -11.97 12.51 -23.00
CA LEU A 477 -12.03 11.31 -23.87
C LEU A 477 -12.95 11.54 -25.09
N SER A 478 -14.07 12.22 -24.88
CA SER A 478 -15.04 12.53 -25.93
C SER A 478 -14.46 13.50 -26.97
N GLU A 479 -13.77 14.55 -26.51
CA GLU A 479 -13.17 15.57 -27.36
C GLU A 479 -12.02 15.00 -28.21
N VAL A 480 -11.09 14.28 -27.59
CA VAL A 480 -9.88 13.77 -28.27
C VAL A 480 -10.24 12.67 -29.27
N LEU A 481 -11.21 11.80 -28.97
CA LEU A 481 -11.64 10.72 -29.87
C LEU A 481 -12.70 11.16 -30.89
N GLY A 482 -13.27 12.35 -30.77
CA GLY A 482 -14.36 12.82 -31.64
C GLY A 482 -15.65 12.00 -31.51
N HIS A 483 -15.89 11.40 -30.35
CA HIS A 483 -17.09 10.63 -30.04
C HIS A 483 -18.08 11.45 -29.21
N LYS A 484 -19.33 11.00 -29.10
CA LYS A 484 -20.28 11.56 -28.12
C LYS A 484 -19.99 10.97 -26.73
N GLU A 485 -20.19 11.73 -25.66
CA GLU A 485 -20.04 11.24 -24.28
C GLU A 485 -20.87 9.97 -24.00
N THR A 486 -22.04 9.85 -24.63
CA THR A 486 -22.89 8.65 -24.53
C THR A 486 -22.24 7.39 -25.11
N GLN A 487 -21.36 7.53 -26.10
CA GLN A 487 -20.57 6.43 -26.66
C GLN A 487 -19.42 6.08 -25.71
N ILE A 488 -18.70 7.08 -25.19
CA ILE A 488 -17.65 6.87 -24.17
C ILE A 488 -18.22 6.14 -22.96
N LEU A 489 -19.37 6.58 -22.43
CA LEU A 489 -20.06 5.92 -21.32
C LEU A 489 -20.42 4.46 -21.62
N ARG A 490 -20.75 4.11 -22.87
CA ARG A 490 -20.99 2.71 -23.26
C ARG A 490 -19.69 1.92 -23.23
N ILE A 491 -18.58 2.48 -23.73
CA ILE A 491 -17.26 1.83 -23.69
C ILE A 491 -16.81 1.60 -22.24
N ILE A 492 -16.89 2.63 -21.39
CA ILE A 492 -16.54 2.50 -19.96
C ILE A 492 -17.38 1.43 -19.25
N ARG A 493 -18.69 1.34 -19.56
CA ARG A 493 -19.53 0.25 -19.01
C ARG A 493 -19.06 -1.14 -19.44
N ARG A 494 -18.53 -1.29 -20.67
CA ARG A 494 -17.97 -2.56 -21.16
C ARG A 494 -16.66 -2.91 -20.44
N LEU A 495 -15.80 -1.92 -20.14
CA LEU A 495 -14.58 -2.11 -19.34
C LEU A 495 -14.88 -2.67 -17.93
N GLY A 496 -16.01 -2.29 -17.34
CA GLY A 496 -16.54 -2.87 -16.10
C GLY A 496 -15.68 -2.56 -14.87
N SER A 497 -15.69 -3.46 -13.88
CA SER A 497 -15.13 -3.21 -12.54
C SER A 497 -13.61 -2.98 -12.47
N LEU A 498 -12.87 -3.18 -13.56
CA LEU A 498 -11.44 -2.88 -13.61
C LEU A 498 -11.15 -1.38 -13.83
N PHE A 499 -12.18 -0.60 -14.18
CA PHE A 499 -12.09 0.85 -14.34
C PHE A 499 -13.22 1.49 -13.55
N GLU A 500 -12.86 2.14 -12.45
CA GLU A 500 -13.78 2.80 -11.55
C GLU A 500 -14.11 4.21 -12.05
N ARG A 501 -15.35 4.64 -11.79
CA ARG A 501 -15.78 6.01 -12.05
C ARG A 501 -15.90 6.75 -10.73
N ASN A 502 -15.11 7.81 -10.56
CA ASN A 502 -15.21 8.70 -9.42
C ASN A 502 -15.59 10.11 -9.88
N GLU A 503 -16.76 10.60 -9.46
CA GLU A 503 -17.44 11.85 -9.88
C GLU A 503 -17.64 11.96 -11.40
N ASN A 504 -16.56 12.09 -12.18
CA ASN A 504 -16.54 11.99 -13.64
C ASN A 504 -15.23 11.44 -14.23
N ARG A 505 -14.26 11.07 -13.40
CA ARG A 505 -12.95 10.57 -13.81
C ARG A 505 -12.92 9.05 -13.88
N ILE A 506 -12.13 8.52 -14.80
CA ILE A 506 -11.93 7.09 -15.02
C ILE A 506 -10.60 6.68 -14.40
N ILE A 507 -10.63 5.77 -13.44
CA ILE A 507 -9.46 5.35 -12.67
C ILE A 507 -9.28 3.84 -12.82
N PRO A 508 -8.11 3.34 -13.26
CA PRO A 508 -7.80 1.92 -13.20
C PRO A 508 -7.90 1.41 -11.75
N PHE A 509 -8.49 0.23 -11.53
CA PHE A 509 -8.73 -0.26 -10.18
C PHE A 509 -7.43 -0.56 -9.39
N HIS A 510 -6.31 -0.78 -10.08
CA HIS A 510 -4.99 -1.07 -9.54
C HIS A 510 -3.88 -0.74 -10.55
N SER A 511 -2.70 -0.32 -10.08
CA SER A 511 -1.55 0.03 -10.93
C SER A 511 -1.04 -1.11 -11.82
N THR A 512 -1.06 -2.36 -11.34
CA THR A 512 -0.61 -3.50 -12.17
C THR A 512 -1.48 -3.73 -13.41
N LEU A 513 -2.72 -3.21 -13.45
CA LEU A 513 -3.53 -3.29 -14.66
C LEU A 513 -2.94 -2.44 -15.79
N THR A 514 -2.53 -1.21 -15.48
CA THR A 514 -1.93 -0.32 -16.47
C THR A 514 -0.58 -0.86 -16.92
N GLU A 515 0.21 -1.39 -15.97
CA GLU A 515 1.48 -2.06 -16.26
C GLU A 515 1.32 -3.27 -17.18
N TRP A 516 0.25 -4.06 -16.98
CA TRP A 516 -0.08 -5.19 -17.83
C TRP A 516 -0.50 -4.73 -19.24
N LEU A 517 -1.43 -3.78 -19.35
CA LEU A 517 -1.92 -3.26 -20.64
C LEU A 517 -0.81 -2.62 -21.47
N ALA A 518 0.13 -1.93 -20.82
CA ALA A 518 1.27 -1.26 -21.47
C ALA A 518 2.40 -2.23 -21.86
N SER A 519 2.24 -3.55 -21.69
CA SER A 519 3.29 -4.53 -21.97
C SER A 519 2.86 -5.53 -23.03
N GLU A 520 3.50 -5.45 -24.19
CA GLU A 520 3.23 -6.31 -25.34
C GLU A 520 3.42 -7.80 -25.00
N ASP A 521 4.49 -8.13 -24.28
CA ASP A 521 4.80 -9.49 -23.83
C ASP A 521 3.74 -10.10 -22.90
N ARG A 522 3.02 -9.26 -22.14
CA ARG A 522 2.07 -9.70 -21.10
C ARG A 522 0.62 -9.65 -21.56
N ALA A 523 0.20 -8.56 -22.19
CA ALA A 523 -1.18 -8.38 -22.63
C ALA A 523 -1.46 -9.02 -23.99
N PHE A 524 -0.41 -9.30 -24.78
CA PHE A 524 -0.50 -9.89 -26.12
C PHE A 524 -1.49 -9.09 -26.98
N ARG A 525 -2.55 -9.72 -27.50
CA ARG A 525 -3.58 -9.04 -28.31
C ARG A 525 -4.38 -7.94 -27.60
N TYR A 526 -4.28 -7.82 -26.28
CA TYR A 526 -4.91 -6.73 -25.50
C TYR A 526 -3.93 -5.59 -25.18
N TYR A 527 -2.70 -5.65 -25.71
CA TYR A 527 -1.71 -4.59 -25.57
C TYR A 527 -2.25 -3.23 -26.00
N VAL A 528 -1.88 -2.20 -25.24
CA VAL A 528 -2.28 -0.82 -25.45
C VAL A 528 -1.03 0.05 -25.47
N SER A 529 -0.85 0.82 -26.54
CA SER A 529 0.31 1.68 -26.73
C SER A 529 0.15 3.02 -25.98
N GLU A 530 0.86 3.20 -24.86
CA GLU A 530 0.95 4.48 -24.14
C GLU A 530 1.43 5.60 -25.08
N LYS A 531 2.38 5.29 -25.97
CA LYS A 531 2.92 6.22 -26.97
C LYS A 531 1.86 6.72 -27.96
N GLU A 532 0.96 5.84 -28.41
CA GLU A 532 -0.12 6.26 -29.32
C GLU A 532 -1.16 7.13 -28.61
N GLY A 533 -1.43 6.85 -27.33
CA GLY A 533 -2.24 7.72 -26.48
C GLY A 533 -1.65 9.13 -26.35
N HIS A 534 -0.35 9.22 -26.07
CA HIS A 534 0.37 10.50 -26.04
C HIS A 534 0.32 11.23 -27.38
N LYS A 535 0.48 10.50 -28.49
CA LYS A 535 0.40 11.07 -29.83
C LYS A 535 -0.98 11.67 -30.13
N ARG A 536 -2.08 10.98 -29.80
CA ARG A 536 -3.45 11.52 -29.96
C ARG A 536 -3.65 12.80 -29.14
N LEU A 537 -3.19 12.80 -27.89
CA LEU A 537 -3.26 13.97 -27.01
C LEU A 537 -2.42 15.13 -27.54
N ALA A 538 -1.23 14.84 -28.08
CA ALA A 538 -0.35 15.83 -28.69
C ALA A 538 -0.94 16.45 -29.96
N GLU A 539 -1.47 15.63 -30.88
CA GLU A 539 -2.10 16.10 -32.11
C GLU A 539 -3.32 16.99 -31.83
N TYR A 540 -4.24 16.52 -30.97
CA TYR A 540 -5.39 17.31 -30.54
C TYR A 540 -4.95 18.58 -29.78
N GLY A 541 -3.94 18.45 -28.92
CA GLY A 541 -3.41 19.55 -28.14
C GLY A 541 -2.73 20.64 -28.96
N LEU A 542 -2.01 20.30 -30.03
CA LEU A 542 -1.47 21.28 -30.97
C LEU A 542 -2.59 22.05 -31.69
N GLU A 543 -3.66 21.38 -32.11
CA GLU A 543 -4.82 22.04 -32.73
C GLU A 543 -5.48 23.01 -31.73
N LYS A 544 -5.67 22.56 -30.48
CA LYS A 544 -6.26 23.38 -29.41
C LYS A 544 -5.37 24.56 -29.05
N TYR A 545 -4.06 24.34 -28.91
CA TYR A 545 -3.06 25.36 -28.62
C TYR A 545 -3.06 26.47 -29.67
N ARG A 546 -3.06 26.12 -30.97
CA ARG A 546 -3.11 27.09 -32.07
C ARG A 546 -4.33 28.00 -32.03
N LYS A 547 -5.47 27.55 -31.48
CA LYS A 547 -6.69 28.36 -31.33
C LYS A 547 -6.63 29.34 -30.16
N VAL A 548 -5.72 29.14 -29.21
CA VAL A 548 -5.65 29.91 -27.96
C VAL A 548 -4.34 30.67 -27.77
N MET A 549 -3.29 30.35 -28.53
CA MET A 549 -1.94 30.92 -28.41
C MET A 549 -1.88 32.45 -28.53
N ASP A 550 -2.81 33.05 -29.26
CA ASP A 550 -2.90 34.49 -29.45
C ASP A 550 -3.62 35.22 -28.31
N ARG A 551 -4.34 34.50 -27.43
CA ARG A 551 -5.06 35.10 -26.31
C ARG A 551 -4.08 35.69 -25.29
N GLU A 552 -4.44 36.86 -24.75
CA GLU A 552 -3.70 37.50 -23.65
C GLU A 552 -3.88 36.71 -22.34
N GLU A 553 -5.13 36.36 -22.01
CA GLU A 553 -5.46 35.54 -20.84
C GLU A 553 -6.03 34.17 -21.26
N TYR A 554 -5.51 33.11 -20.65
CA TYR A 554 -5.99 31.74 -20.81
C TYR A 554 -5.86 30.98 -19.49
N GLU A 555 -6.95 30.37 -19.02
CA GLU A 555 -6.95 29.55 -17.80
C GLU A 555 -6.36 28.17 -18.08
N THR A 556 -5.04 28.09 -18.32
CA THR A 556 -4.33 26.83 -18.59
C THR A 556 -4.58 25.76 -17.56
N ASP A 557 -4.74 26.12 -16.29
CA ASP A 557 -4.91 25.14 -15.22
C ASP A 557 -6.20 24.32 -15.33
N LYS A 558 -7.22 24.82 -16.04
CA LYS A 558 -8.48 24.11 -16.29
C LYS A 558 -8.47 23.31 -17.59
N ASP A 559 -7.50 23.53 -18.47
CA ASP A 559 -7.38 22.81 -19.74
C ASP A 559 -6.25 21.80 -19.68
N TYR A 560 -6.61 20.56 -19.33
CA TYR A 560 -5.69 19.44 -19.22
C TYR A 560 -4.72 19.32 -20.41
N VAL A 561 -5.24 19.44 -21.64
CA VAL A 561 -4.46 19.15 -22.85
C VAL A 561 -3.41 20.22 -23.09
N VAL A 562 -3.80 21.50 -23.05
CA VAL A 562 -2.84 22.60 -23.25
C VAL A 562 -1.80 22.61 -22.13
N LYS A 563 -2.23 22.38 -20.89
CA LYS A 563 -1.35 22.32 -19.72
C LYS A 563 -0.27 21.26 -19.83
N ASN A 564 -0.61 20.07 -20.34
CA ASN A 564 0.30 18.92 -20.43
C ASN A 564 0.83 18.67 -21.85
N LEU A 565 0.63 19.60 -22.80
CA LEU A 565 0.99 19.43 -24.20
C LEU A 565 2.47 19.08 -24.38
N GLY A 566 3.37 19.77 -23.69
CA GLY A 566 4.81 19.48 -23.76
C GLY A 566 5.15 18.06 -23.31
N ILE A 567 4.47 17.53 -22.29
CA ILE A 567 4.65 16.15 -21.82
C ILE A 567 4.22 15.16 -22.91
N HIS A 568 3.06 15.40 -23.54
CA HIS A 568 2.54 14.52 -24.58
C HIS A 568 3.39 14.53 -25.85
N LEU A 569 3.90 15.69 -26.29
CA LEU A 569 4.85 15.79 -27.39
C LEU A 569 6.15 15.04 -27.07
N TYR A 570 6.64 15.20 -25.84
CA TYR A 570 7.83 14.49 -25.37
C TYR A 570 7.62 12.97 -25.40
N GLU A 571 6.59 12.44 -24.76
CA GLU A 571 6.38 10.98 -24.70
C GLU A 571 5.96 10.37 -26.05
N ALA A 572 5.34 11.16 -26.94
CA ALA A 572 5.02 10.74 -28.31
C ALA A 572 6.25 10.65 -29.23
N GLY A 573 7.38 11.26 -28.86
CA GLY A 573 8.56 11.35 -29.73
C GLY A 573 8.48 12.45 -30.80
N MET A 574 7.66 13.48 -30.58
CA MET A 574 7.43 14.61 -31.49
C MET A 574 8.36 15.77 -31.15
N ASP A 575 9.66 15.57 -31.42
CA ASP A 575 10.73 16.50 -30.99
C ASP A 575 10.72 17.84 -31.71
N GLU A 576 10.42 17.84 -33.01
CA GLU A 576 10.39 19.07 -33.80
C GLU A 576 9.27 19.99 -33.31
N GLU A 577 8.08 19.43 -33.06
CA GLU A 577 6.94 20.15 -32.53
C GLU A 577 7.13 20.59 -31.09
N LEU A 578 7.82 19.77 -30.27
CA LEU A 578 8.19 20.17 -28.91
C LEU A 578 9.16 21.35 -28.95
N GLU A 579 10.20 21.29 -29.78
CA GLU A 579 11.17 22.38 -29.92
C GLU A 579 10.49 23.68 -30.41
N GLU A 580 9.60 23.59 -31.39
CA GLU A 580 8.79 24.73 -31.88
C GLU A 580 7.91 25.31 -30.76
N LEU A 581 7.16 24.47 -30.05
CA LEU A 581 6.33 24.88 -28.92
C LEU A 581 7.16 25.60 -27.85
N LEU A 582 8.33 25.05 -27.51
CA LEU A 582 9.19 25.64 -26.48
C LEU A 582 9.79 26.97 -26.96
N LYS A 583 10.21 27.11 -28.22
CA LYS A 583 10.66 28.39 -28.78
C LYS A 583 9.57 29.45 -28.67
N GLU A 584 8.34 29.13 -29.08
CA GLU A 584 7.21 30.07 -28.99
C GLU A 584 6.87 30.46 -27.54
N THR A 585 7.05 29.54 -26.58
CA THR A 585 6.84 29.87 -25.16
C THR A 585 7.89 30.84 -24.65
N VAL A 586 9.13 30.71 -25.11
CA VAL A 586 10.28 31.50 -24.68
C VAL A 586 10.33 32.88 -25.35
N GLU A 587 9.90 32.98 -26.61
CA GLU A 587 9.88 34.24 -27.39
C GLU A 587 8.66 35.14 -27.08
N SER A 588 7.64 34.61 -26.39
CA SER A 588 6.47 35.40 -26.04
C SER A 588 6.80 36.51 -25.02
N SER A 589 6.17 37.69 -25.17
CA SER A 589 6.39 38.84 -24.26
C SER A 589 6.09 38.45 -22.81
N GLU A 590 6.74 39.14 -21.86
CA GLU A 590 6.62 38.94 -20.39
C GLU A 590 5.16 38.86 -19.87
N GLU A 591 4.17 39.21 -20.69
CA GLU A 591 2.74 39.25 -20.38
C GLU A 591 2.01 37.88 -20.52
N LYS A 592 2.58 36.87 -21.19
CA LYS A 592 1.90 35.55 -21.41
C LYS A 592 2.37 34.44 -20.46
N GLY A 593 2.32 34.70 -19.15
CA GLY A 593 2.80 33.78 -18.10
C GLY A 593 2.20 32.37 -18.08
N TRP A 594 1.09 32.14 -18.78
CA TRP A 594 0.53 30.79 -18.93
C TRP A 594 1.36 29.88 -19.84
N LYS A 595 2.14 30.44 -20.78
CA LYS A 595 2.98 29.66 -21.70
C LYS A 595 4.20 29.05 -21.02
N THR A 596 4.79 29.73 -20.03
CA THR A 596 5.93 29.20 -19.26
C THR A 596 5.54 28.02 -18.36
N SER A 597 4.25 27.91 -17.98
CA SER A 597 3.72 26.74 -17.27
C SER A 597 3.87 25.45 -18.08
N VAL A 598 3.68 25.50 -19.41
CA VAL A 598 3.82 24.33 -20.30
C VAL A 598 5.27 23.83 -20.31
N LEU A 599 6.23 24.77 -20.37
CA LEU A 599 7.66 24.45 -20.30
C LEU A 599 8.06 23.92 -18.93
N PHE A 600 7.58 24.55 -17.83
CA PHE A 600 7.82 24.04 -16.49
C PHE A 600 7.36 22.59 -16.37
N LYS A 601 6.15 22.28 -16.84
CA LYS A 601 5.55 20.95 -16.76
C LYS A 601 6.31 19.86 -17.49
N VAL A 602 6.77 20.10 -18.72
CA VAL A 602 7.55 19.10 -19.45
C VAL A 602 8.91 18.88 -18.80
N CYS A 603 9.59 19.96 -18.38
CA CYS A 603 10.87 19.83 -17.67
C CYS A 603 10.69 19.09 -16.34
N ASP A 604 9.65 19.42 -15.59
CA ASP A 604 9.31 18.80 -14.31
C ASP A 604 9.03 17.30 -14.46
N HIS A 605 8.20 16.92 -15.44
CA HIS A 605 7.90 15.52 -15.77
C HIS A 605 9.17 14.74 -16.12
N VAL A 606 10.05 15.32 -16.93
CA VAL A 606 11.30 14.64 -17.35
C VAL A 606 12.28 14.52 -16.18
N VAL A 607 12.46 15.57 -15.38
CA VAL A 607 13.32 15.54 -14.19
C VAL A 607 12.85 14.50 -13.17
N GLU A 608 11.54 14.35 -12.98
CA GLU A 608 10.96 13.35 -12.07
C GLU A 608 11.18 11.91 -12.59
N ARG A 609 10.93 11.66 -13.89
CA ARG A 609 10.88 10.30 -14.46
C ARG A 609 12.24 9.75 -14.91
N TYR A 610 13.19 10.59 -15.29
CA TYR A 610 14.44 10.15 -15.92
C TYR A 610 15.71 10.52 -15.13
N ASP A 611 16.68 9.60 -15.12
CA ASP A 611 18.01 9.82 -14.55
C ASP A 611 18.77 10.84 -15.41
N PHE A 612 19.48 11.77 -14.76
CA PHE A 612 20.20 12.86 -15.44
C PHE A 612 21.16 12.37 -16.55
N ASP A 613 21.89 11.28 -16.28
CA ASP A 613 22.89 10.73 -17.21
C ASP A 613 22.28 10.00 -18.41
N LYS A 614 21.00 9.60 -18.33
CA LYS A 614 20.32 8.84 -19.39
C LYS A 614 19.48 9.70 -20.32
N GLU A 615 19.24 10.95 -19.95
CA GLU A 615 18.22 11.81 -20.57
C GLU A 615 18.80 12.90 -21.47
N ASP A 616 19.37 12.52 -22.60
CA ASP A 616 20.04 13.48 -23.50
C ASP A 616 19.09 14.31 -24.36
N ARG A 617 17.85 13.86 -24.54
CA ARG A 617 16.90 14.43 -25.50
C ARG A 617 16.40 15.80 -25.03
N LEU A 618 15.87 15.89 -23.81
CA LEU A 618 15.46 17.19 -23.28
C LEU A 618 16.65 18.11 -23.01
N LYS A 619 17.78 17.58 -22.52
CA LYS A 619 19.01 18.37 -22.31
C LYS A 619 19.44 19.06 -23.61
N LYS A 620 19.42 18.34 -24.74
CA LYS A 620 19.74 18.89 -26.06
C LYS A 620 18.78 20.00 -26.48
N ILE A 621 17.47 19.78 -26.36
CA ILE A 621 16.45 20.79 -26.68
C ILE A 621 16.68 22.06 -25.84
N ILE A 622 16.91 21.92 -24.52
CA ILE A 622 17.19 23.06 -23.63
C ILE A 622 18.49 23.80 -24.02
N ILE A 623 19.53 23.08 -24.46
CA ILE A 623 20.78 23.68 -24.94
C ILE A 623 20.55 24.45 -26.25
N GLU A 624 19.80 23.87 -27.18
CA GLU A 624 19.52 24.44 -28.51
C GLU A 624 18.59 25.66 -28.46
N LEU A 625 17.73 25.75 -27.44
CA LEU A 625 16.93 26.95 -27.17
C LEU A 625 17.77 28.22 -26.93
N SER A 626 19.08 28.10 -26.68
CA SER A 626 20.16 29.13 -26.68
C SER A 626 19.93 30.46 -25.91
N PRO A 627 20.96 31.03 -25.24
CA PRO A 627 20.84 32.25 -24.43
C PRO A 627 20.27 33.48 -25.15
N SER A 628 20.34 33.55 -26.49
CA SER A 628 19.83 34.68 -27.26
C SER A 628 18.30 34.73 -27.39
N ALA A 629 17.62 33.59 -27.30
CA ALA A 629 16.15 33.50 -27.29
C ALA A 629 15.59 33.51 -25.86
N ILE A 630 16.37 33.01 -24.89
CA ILE A 630 15.95 32.87 -23.50
C ILE A 630 15.84 34.22 -22.79
N GLY A 631 14.60 34.68 -22.57
CA GLY A 631 14.30 35.86 -21.77
C GLY A 631 14.30 35.61 -20.26
N LYS A 632 14.18 36.69 -19.48
CA LYS A 632 14.10 36.68 -18.01
C LYS A 632 13.03 35.72 -17.45
N SER A 633 11.87 35.64 -18.11
CA SER A 633 10.76 34.79 -17.68
C SER A 633 11.13 33.30 -17.63
N LEU A 634 11.93 32.82 -18.59
CA LEU A 634 12.42 31.44 -18.57
C LEU A 634 13.45 31.21 -17.46
N ALA A 635 14.35 32.18 -17.22
CA ALA A 635 15.28 32.09 -16.09
C ALA A 635 14.54 31.94 -14.76
N ASP A 636 13.42 32.64 -14.58
CA ASP A 636 12.56 32.52 -13.40
C ASP A 636 11.91 31.12 -13.31
N THR A 637 11.36 30.60 -14.41
CA THR A 637 10.79 29.24 -14.48
C THR A 637 11.82 28.15 -14.17
N MET A 638 13.02 28.27 -14.72
CA MET A 638 14.14 27.36 -14.45
C MET A 638 14.59 27.44 -12.99
N ASN A 639 14.61 28.64 -12.40
CA ASN A 639 14.89 28.79 -10.98
C ASN A 639 13.83 28.12 -10.09
N GLU A 640 12.55 28.20 -10.46
CA GLU A 640 11.48 27.50 -9.76
C GLU A 640 11.62 25.97 -9.86
N LEU A 641 11.99 25.46 -11.04
CA LEU A 641 12.24 24.04 -11.26
C LEU A 641 13.41 23.55 -10.40
N GLY A 642 14.51 24.31 -10.37
CA GLY A 642 15.67 24.02 -9.53
C GLY A 642 15.31 23.97 -8.05
N LYS A 643 14.52 24.94 -7.56
CA LYS A 643 14.03 24.96 -6.16
C LYS A 643 13.11 23.80 -5.84
N LYS A 644 12.18 23.43 -6.74
CA LYS A 644 11.25 22.31 -6.53
C LYS A 644 11.99 20.99 -6.29
N HIS A 645 13.08 20.77 -7.02
CA HIS A 645 13.82 19.52 -7.03
C HIS A 645 15.07 19.49 -6.13
N GLU A 646 15.41 20.61 -5.50
CA GLU A 646 16.57 20.73 -4.60
C GLU A 646 16.57 19.66 -3.48
N ASN A 647 15.39 19.38 -2.90
CA ASN A 647 15.21 18.40 -1.83
C ASN A 647 14.62 17.07 -2.32
N ARG A 648 14.80 16.72 -3.61
CA ARG A 648 14.27 15.47 -4.20
C ARG A 648 15.35 14.52 -4.72
N GLY A 649 16.63 14.78 -4.40
CA GLY A 649 17.76 13.99 -4.87
C GLY A 649 18.02 14.15 -6.36
N LYS A 650 17.92 15.38 -6.87
CA LYS A 650 18.09 15.71 -8.29
C LYS A 650 19.17 16.78 -8.48
N SER A 651 20.26 16.71 -7.70
CA SER A 651 21.25 17.79 -7.62
C SER A 651 21.90 18.12 -8.97
N LEU A 652 22.17 17.11 -9.81
CA LEU A 652 22.71 17.32 -11.15
C LEU A 652 21.73 18.02 -12.11
N TRP A 653 20.44 17.69 -12.02
CA TRP A 653 19.39 18.41 -12.75
C TRP A 653 19.30 19.87 -12.29
N CYS A 654 19.31 20.10 -10.98
CA CYS A 654 19.33 21.45 -10.41
C CYS A 654 20.56 22.23 -10.89
N LEU A 655 21.75 21.62 -10.90
CA LEU A 655 22.98 22.23 -11.40
C LEU A 655 22.83 22.64 -12.87
N PHE A 656 22.43 21.71 -13.73
CA PHE A 656 22.24 21.96 -15.16
C PHE A 656 21.28 23.14 -15.40
N VAL A 657 20.14 23.15 -14.70
CA VAL A 657 19.12 24.20 -14.85
C VAL A 657 19.66 25.55 -14.37
N HIS A 658 20.33 25.62 -13.22
CA HIS A 658 20.88 26.89 -12.72
C HIS A 658 22.08 27.40 -13.54
N GLU A 659 22.87 26.51 -14.15
CA GLU A 659 23.91 26.92 -15.11
C GLU A 659 23.30 27.53 -16.40
N LYS A 660 22.14 27.04 -16.84
CA LYS A 660 21.41 27.70 -17.94
C LYS A 660 20.91 29.07 -17.53
N VAL A 661 20.36 29.22 -16.33
CA VAL A 661 19.97 30.53 -15.78
C VAL A 661 21.15 31.51 -15.77
N LEU A 662 22.35 31.06 -15.39
CA LEU A 662 23.56 31.89 -15.43
C LEU A 662 23.87 32.40 -16.84
N ALA A 663 23.91 31.50 -17.82
CA ALA A 663 24.21 31.85 -19.21
C ALA A 663 23.21 32.88 -19.79
N VAL A 664 21.95 32.83 -19.33
CA VAL A 664 20.92 33.81 -19.71
C VAL A 664 21.24 35.19 -19.17
N TYR A 665 21.50 35.31 -17.86
CA TYR A 665 21.83 36.61 -17.27
C TYR A 665 23.15 37.17 -17.82
N GLU A 666 24.14 36.32 -18.10
CA GLU A 666 25.38 36.72 -18.77
C GLU A 666 25.10 37.30 -20.18
N ASN A 667 24.27 36.64 -21.00
CA ASN A 667 23.92 37.16 -22.34
C ASN A 667 23.09 38.45 -22.28
N LEU A 668 22.16 38.57 -21.34
CA LEU A 668 21.38 39.79 -21.14
C LEU A 668 22.29 40.96 -20.74
N LEU A 669 23.31 40.71 -19.91
CA LEU A 669 24.32 41.69 -19.52
C LEU A 669 25.30 42.04 -20.65
N GLU A 670 25.60 41.12 -21.57
CA GLU A 670 26.36 41.49 -22.79
C GLU A 670 25.62 42.55 -23.62
N LYS A 671 24.29 42.47 -23.69
CA LYS A 671 23.43 43.42 -24.40
C LYS A 671 23.21 44.72 -23.62
N ASN A 672 23.11 44.62 -22.29
CA ASN A 672 22.90 45.76 -21.39
C ASN A 672 23.82 45.71 -20.16
N PRO A 673 25.11 46.06 -20.30
CA PRO A 673 26.10 45.86 -19.23
C PRO A 673 25.88 46.69 -17.97
N GLU A 674 25.17 47.82 -18.08
CA GLU A 674 24.93 48.74 -16.96
C GLU A 674 23.61 48.44 -16.22
N ASP A 675 22.89 47.38 -16.58
CA ASP A 675 21.67 46.99 -15.86
C ASP A 675 22.00 46.37 -14.50
N GLU A 676 21.88 47.19 -13.46
CA GLU A 676 22.19 46.83 -12.08
C GLU A 676 21.28 45.72 -11.53
N ASN A 677 20.02 45.63 -12.01
CA ASN A 677 19.11 44.56 -11.59
C ASN A 677 19.53 43.22 -12.21
N LEU A 678 19.95 43.21 -13.48
CA LEU A 678 20.50 42.01 -14.11
C LEU A 678 21.82 41.59 -13.45
N GLN A 679 22.69 42.54 -13.10
CA GLN A 679 23.91 42.25 -12.34
C GLN A 679 23.58 41.61 -10.99
N ARG A 680 22.64 42.18 -10.24
CA ARG A 680 22.18 41.62 -8.96
C ARG A 680 21.60 40.20 -9.11
N ASN A 681 20.77 39.97 -10.13
CA ASN A 681 20.18 38.65 -10.41
C ASN A 681 21.23 37.61 -10.82
N LEU A 682 22.25 38.01 -11.57
CA LEU A 682 23.42 37.17 -11.86
C LEU A 682 24.13 36.78 -10.56
N GLY A 683 24.38 37.73 -9.65
CA GLY A 683 24.95 37.45 -8.32
C GLY A 683 24.15 36.43 -7.52
N VAL A 684 22.83 36.57 -7.44
CA VAL A 684 21.95 35.58 -6.79
C VAL A 684 22.07 34.20 -7.45
N SER A 685 22.10 34.15 -8.77
CA SER A 685 22.19 32.89 -9.52
C SER A 685 23.54 32.20 -9.31
N LEU A 686 24.64 32.96 -9.23
CA LEU A 686 25.98 32.45 -8.92
C LEU A 686 26.01 31.82 -7.53
N ASN A 687 25.34 32.43 -6.53
CA ASN A 687 25.22 31.83 -5.20
C ASN A 687 24.46 30.49 -5.21
N ASN A 688 23.41 30.36 -6.02
CA ASN A 688 22.65 29.11 -6.13
C ASN A 688 23.51 27.99 -6.74
N VAL A 689 24.26 28.29 -7.81
CA VAL A 689 25.19 27.34 -8.42
C VAL A 689 26.31 26.97 -7.44
N GLY A 690 26.88 27.95 -6.74
CA GLY A 690 27.86 27.70 -5.69
C GLY A 690 27.35 26.74 -4.60
N ARG A 691 26.09 26.89 -4.17
CA ARG A 691 25.45 26.02 -3.16
C ARG A 691 25.29 24.58 -3.64
N ILE A 692 25.02 24.38 -4.93
CA ILE A 692 24.87 23.04 -5.51
C ILE A 692 26.25 22.38 -5.67
N TYR A 693 27.26 23.13 -6.11
CA TYR A 693 28.64 22.60 -6.12
C TYR A 693 29.11 22.26 -4.70
N GLU A 694 28.77 23.05 -3.68
CA GLU A 694 29.06 22.76 -2.28
C GLU A 694 28.45 21.42 -1.84
N SER A 695 27.19 21.13 -2.22
CA SER A 695 26.53 19.86 -1.86
C SER A 695 27.06 18.65 -2.64
N LEU A 696 27.57 18.86 -3.86
CA LEU A 696 28.22 17.85 -4.69
C LEU A 696 29.69 17.56 -4.28
N GLY A 697 30.22 18.25 -3.26
CA GLY A 697 31.62 18.10 -2.85
C GLY A 697 32.62 18.81 -3.75
N GLU A 698 32.19 19.79 -4.53
CA GLU A 698 33.07 20.58 -5.39
C GLU A 698 33.38 21.93 -4.75
N GLY A 699 33.99 21.90 -3.56
CA GLY A 699 34.17 23.07 -2.71
C GLY A 699 34.95 24.23 -3.36
N GLU A 700 35.98 23.92 -4.16
CA GLU A 700 36.76 24.93 -4.90
C GLU A 700 35.92 25.62 -6.00
N LYS A 701 35.09 24.86 -6.74
CA LYS A 701 34.18 25.46 -7.71
C LYS A 701 33.13 26.30 -7.00
N ALA A 702 32.56 25.79 -5.90
CA ALA A 702 31.62 26.55 -5.08
C ALA A 702 32.22 27.90 -4.64
N LEU A 703 33.48 27.90 -4.19
CA LEU A 703 34.22 29.11 -3.83
C LEU A 703 34.37 30.07 -5.03
N GLU A 704 34.71 29.58 -6.22
CA GLU A 704 34.79 30.41 -7.44
C GLU A 704 33.47 31.15 -7.70
N TYR A 705 32.34 30.44 -7.68
CA TYR A 705 31.02 31.04 -7.91
C TYR A 705 30.63 32.02 -6.80
N TYR A 706 30.90 31.70 -5.53
CA TYR A 706 30.65 32.61 -4.42
C TYR A 706 31.51 33.88 -4.48
N MET A 707 32.77 33.77 -4.89
CA MET A 707 33.65 34.92 -5.08
C MET A 707 33.17 35.80 -6.23
N ARG A 708 32.76 35.22 -7.37
CA ARG A 708 32.16 35.99 -8.48
C ARG A 708 30.89 36.72 -8.04
N SER A 709 30.03 36.10 -7.24
CA SER A 709 28.86 36.79 -6.67
C SER A 709 29.26 37.92 -5.72
N LEU A 710 30.29 37.72 -4.90
CA LEU A 710 30.78 38.74 -3.98
C LEU A 710 31.30 39.96 -4.73
N GLU A 711 32.09 39.76 -5.80
CA GLU A 711 32.61 40.84 -6.65
C GLU A 711 31.50 41.70 -7.26
N ILE A 712 30.41 41.08 -7.73
CA ILE A 712 29.24 41.78 -8.24
C ILE A 712 28.60 42.63 -7.13
N SER A 713 28.34 42.04 -5.97
CA SER A 713 27.75 42.76 -4.82
C SER A 713 28.62 43.92 -4.35
N GLU A 714 29.95 43.74 -4.29
CA GLU A 714 30.91 44.80 -3.94
C GLU A 714 30.90 45.94 -4.98
N SER A 715 30.84 45.60 -6.27
CA SER A 715 30.75 46.57 -7.37
C SER A 715 29.48 47.42 -7.28
N LEU A 716 28.32 46.78 -7.06
CA LEU A 716 27.04 47.45 -6.90
C LEU A 716 27.05 48.39 -5.69
N VAL A 717 27.47 47.92 -4.52
CA VAL A 717 27.58 48.77 -3.31
C VAL A 717 28.55 49.93 -3.50
N LYS A 718 29.63 49.74 -4.27
CA LYS A 718 30.57 50.83 -4.59
C LYS A 718 29.93 51.88 -5.50
N LYS A 719 29.07 51.48 -6.45
CA LYS A 719 28.31 52.39 -7.31
C LYS A 719 27.29 53.21 -6.50
N GLU A 720 26.51 52.56 -5.63
CA GLU A 720 25.55 53.23 -4.76
C GLU A 720 25.73 52.87 -3.26
N PRO A 721 26.69 53.50 -2.55
CA PRO A 721 26.97 53.18 -1.14
C PRO A 721 25.81 53.50 -0.18
N GLY A 722 24.83 54.28 -0.63
CA GLY A 722 23.63 54.62 0.14
C GLY A 722 22.55 53.54 0.10
N ARG A 723 22.62 52.59 -0.84
CA ARG A 723 21.62 51.53 -1.01
C ARG A 723 21.77 50.45 0.04
N THR A 724 20.80 50.42 0.96
CA THR A 724 20.84 49.54 2.11
C THR A 724 20.42 48.10 1.77
N ASP A 725 19.61 47.92 0.72
CA ASP A 725 19.30 46.64 0.10
C ASP A 725 20.56 45.97 -0.45
N TRP A 726 21.40 46.69 -1.20
CA TRP A 726 22.63 46.15 -1.75
C TRP A 726 23.69 45.87 -0.68
N GLN A 727 23.76 46.70 0.36
CA GLN A 727 24.59 46.43 1.54
C GLN A 727 24.18 45.11 2.22
N SER A 728 22.88 44.85 2.32
CA SER A 728 22.37 43.58 2.85
C SER A 728 22.76 42.39 1.95
N ASP A 729 22.65 42.52 0.63
CA ASP A 729 23.08 41.47 -0.32
C ASP A 729 24.59 41.20 -0.28
N LEU A 730 25.40 42.25 -0.10
CA LEU A 730 26.84 42.13 0.11
C LEU A 730 27.15 41.35 1.39
N ALA A 731 26.47 41.66 2.50
CA ALA A 731 26.63 40.91 3.75
C ALA A 731 26.25 39.43 3.57
N ALA A 732 25.18 39.13 2.83
CA ALA A 732 24.80 37.75 2.52
C ALA A 732 25.88 37.03 1.66
N SER A 733 26.44 37.71 0.66
CA SER A 733 27.51 37.17 -0.20
C SER A 733 28.78 36.87 0.62
N LEU A 734 29.16 37.77 1.53
CA LEU A 734 30.27 37.57 2.46
C LEU A 734 30.03 36.37 3.38
N ASN A 735 28.81 36.17 3.87
CA ASN A 735 28.47 34.99 4.67
C ASN A 735 28.60 33.68 3.89
N ASN A 736 28.23 33.64 2.61
CA ASN A 736 28.40 32.45 1.77
C ASN A 736 29.88 32.13 1.57
N VAL A 737 30.70 33.15 1.27
CA VAL A 737 32.16 32.99 1.17
C VAL A 737 32.78 32.53 2.49
N GLY A 738 32.33 33.10 3.62
CA GLY A 738 32.74 32.64 4.95
C GLY A 738 32.41 31.16 5.19
N ARG A 739 31.20 30.71 4.80
CA ARG A 739 30.75 29.33 4.96
C ARG A 739 31.59 28.35 4.14
N ILE A 740 31.88 28.67 2.89
CA ILE A 740 32.67 27.75 2.06
C ILE A 740 34.11 27.65 2.55
N TYR A 741 34.72 28.74 3.06
CA TYR A 741 36.02 28.67 3.70
C TYR A 741 35.98 27.84 5.00
N GLU A 742 34.91 27.92 5.79
CA GLU A 742 34.71 27.06 6.97
C GLU A 742 34.69 25.58 6.55
N ASN A 743 33.93 25.22 5.51
CA ASN A 743 33.86 23.85 4.99
C ASN A 743 35.19 23.35 4.40
N LEU A 744 35.98 24.24 3.81
CA LEU A 744 37.33 23.93 3.30
C LEU A 744 38.39 23.85 4.42
N GLY A 745 38.01 24.05 5.68
CA GLY A 745 38.92 24.01 6.84
C GLY A 745 39.72 25.30 7.05
N GLU A 746 39.42 26.37 6.32
CA GLU A 746 40.10 27.66 6.38
C GLU A 746 39.46 28.62 7.42
N GLY A 747 39.39 28.17 8.67
CA GLY A 747 38.59 28.84 9.71
C GLY A 747 38.94 30.32 9.97
N ASN A 748 40.20 30.71 9.84
CA ASN A 748 40.60 32.12 9.99
C ASN A 748 40.11 33.01 8.84
N LYS A 749 40.12 32.51 7.60
CA LYS A 749 39.53 33.24 6.46
C LYS A 749 38.02 33.34 6.64
N ALA A 750 37.37 32.24 7.03
CA ALA A 750 35.94 32.23 7.31
C ALA A 750 35.56 33.32 8.33
N LEU A 751 36.31 33.42 9.43
CA LEU A 751 36.12 34.46 10.45
C LEU A 751 36.27 35.87 9.88
N GLU A 752 37.26 36.15 9.01
CA GLU A 752 37.42 37.45 8.37
C GLU A 752 36.16 37.87 7.58
N TYR A 753 35.63 36.98 6.75
CA TYR A 753 34.44 37.25 5.94
C TYR A 753 33.17 37.39 6.81
N TYR A 754 33.01 36.55 7.85
CA TYR A 754 31.90 36.67 8.78
C TYR A 754 31.94 37.98 9.58
N MET A 755 33.11 38.43 10.00
CA MET A 755 33.26 39.71 10.69
C MET A 755 32.93 40.89 9.76
N ARG A 756 33.39 40.88 8.51
CA ARG A 756 33.01 41.91 7.51
C ARG A 756 31.50 41.97 7.29
N SER A 757 30.84 40.81 7.20
CA SER A 757 29.38 40.73 7.10
C SER A 757 28.70 41.31 8.35
N LEU A 758 29.17 40.94 9.53
CA LEU A 758 28.65 41.43 10.81
C LEU A 758 28.73 42.97 10.91
N GLU A 759 29.86 43.56 10.54
CA GLU A 759 30.05 45.02 10.54
C GLU A 759 29.02 45.74 9.65
N ILE A 760 28.73 45.18 8.47
CA ILE A 760 27.71 45.74 7.58
C ILE A 760 26.32 45.64 8.22
N ARG A 761 25.98 44.49 8.83
CA ARG A 761 24.68 44.30 9.50
C ARG A 761 24.50 45.21 10.71
N GLU A 762 25.54 45.39 11.53
CA GLU A 762 25.53 46.35 12.63
C GLU A 762 25.32 47.79 12.14
N SER A 763 25.99 48.17 11.05
CA SER A 763 25.84 49.47 10.40
C SER A 763 24.41 49.70 9.87
N LEU A 764 23.81 48.69 9.24
CA LEU A 764 22.43 48.73 8.74
C LEU A 764 21.42 48.92 9.89
N VAL A 765 21.52 48.11 10.95
CA VAL A 765 20.66 48.24 12.14
C VAL A 765 20.83 49.60 12.82
N LYS A 766 22.05 50.16 12.84
CA LYS A 766 22.29 51.50 13.37
C LYS A 766 21.63 52.60 12.51
N LYS A 767 21.60 52.44 11.19
CA LYS A 767 20.96 53.38 10.26
C LYS A 767 19.43 53.33 10.35
N GLU A 768 18.83 52.14 10.40
CA GLU A 768 17.38 51.97 10.55
C GLU A 768 17.05 51.02 11.73
N PRO A 769 17.13 51.51 12.99
CA PRO A 769 16.91 50.68 14.18
C PRO A 769 15.46 50.17 14.33
N GLY A 770 14.52 50.76 13.58
CA GLY A 770 13.14 50.30 13.53
C GLY A 770 12.91 49.11 12.59
N ARG A 771 13.89 48.76 11.75
CA ARG A 771 13.74 47.73 10.72
C ARG A 771 14.06 46.34 11.31
N THR A 772 13.02 45.53 11.51
CA THR A 772 13.11 44.28 12.27
C THR A 772 13.74 43.12 11.50
N ASP A 773 13.60 43.10 10.18
CA ASP A 773 14.32 42.21 9.26
C ASP A 773 15.84 42.36 9.39
N TRP A 774 16.36 43.59 9.50
CA TRP A 774 17.80 43.78 9.72
C TRP A 774 18.27 43.38 11.11
N GLN A 775 17.43 43.58 12.13
CA GLN A 775 17.71 43.06 13.47
C GLN A 775 17.83 41.53 13.43
N ARG A 776 16.89 40.87 12.76
CA ARG A 776 16.91 39.42 12.56
C ARG A 776 18.17 38.96 11.82
N ASP A 777 18.53 39.62 10.72
CA ASP A 777 19.74 39.29 9.95
C ASP A 777 21.05 39.55 10.72
N LEU A 778 21.06 40.55 11.61
CA LEU A 778 22.16 40.78 12.55
C LEU A 778 22.29 39.60 13.51
N GLY A 779 21.18 39.08 14.07
CA GLY A 779 21.17 37.88 14.89
C GLY A 779 21.78 36.67 14.17
N VAL A 780 21.41 36.44 12.90
CA VAL A 780 22.00 35.37 12.06
C VAL A 780 23.52 35.55 11.91
N SER A 781 23.98 36.78 11.68
CA SER A 781 25.41 37.05 11.51
C SER A 781 26.20 36.86 12.81
N LEU A 782 25.63 37.25 13.95
CA LEU A 782 26.18 36.97 15.27
C LEU A 782 26.28 35.45 15.52
N ASN A 783 25.26 34.67 15.15
CA ASN A 783 25.31 33.21 15.26
C ASN A 783 26.42 32.59 14.39
N ASN A 784 26.63 33.07 13.17
CA ASN A 784 27.71 32.59 12.30
C ASN A 784 29.09 32.88 12.90
N VAL A 785 29.29 34.10 13.43
CA VAL A 785 30.52 34.47 14.13
C VAL A 785 30.71 33.63 15.40
N GLY A 786 29.64 33.38 16.16
CA GLY A 786 29.67 32.47 17.30
C GLY A 786 30.11 31.06 16.91
N ARG A 787 29.57 30.53 15.80
CA ARG A 787 29.90 29.19 15.30
C ARG A 787 31.36 29.04 14.92
N ILE A 788 31.92 30.02 14.21
CA ILE A 788 33.32 29.92 13.80
C ILE A 788 34.27 30.06 15.01
N TYR A 789 33.92 30.88 16.01
CA TYR A 789 34.69 30.91 17.27
C TYR A 789 34.60 29.57 18.01
N GLU A 790 33.44 28.92 18.02
CA GLU A 790 33.27 27.58 18.60
C GLU A 790 34.17 26.56 17.88
N SER A 791 34.18 26.53 16.54
CA SER A 791 35.05 25.62 15.78
C SER A 791 36.55 25.90 15.94
N LEU A 792 36.92 27.16 16.21
CA LEU A 792 38.29 27.56 16.52
C LEU A 792 38.69 27.29 17.98
N GLY A 793 37.78 26.74 18.80
CA GLY A 793 38.02 26.40 20.21
C GLY A 793 37.89 27.58 21.18
N GLU A 794 37.37 28.73 20.73
CA GLU A 794 37.19 29.94 21.55
C GLU A 794 35.78 30.01 22.16
N GLY A 795 35.42 29.02 22.97
CA GLY A 795 34.04 28.81 23.44
C GLY A 795 33.41 29.97 24.23
N GLU A 796 34.18 30.73 25.02
CA GLU A 796 33.66 31.89 25.75
C GLU A 796 33.36 33.08 24.81
N LYS A 797 34.13 33.26 23.72
CA LYS A 797 33.79 34.26 22.70
C LYS A 797 32.54 33.83 21.93
N ALA A 798 32.46 32.55 21.55
CA ALA A 798 31.28 32.00 20.90
C ALA A 798 30.00 32.25 21.73
N LEU A 799 30.08 32.01 23.04
CA LEU A 799 28.98 32.27 23.98
C LEU A 799 28.54 33.74 23.99
N ASP A 800 29.47 34.71 23.99
CA ASP A 800 29.13 36.15 23.93
C ASP A 800 28.30 36.48 22.68
N TYR A 801 28.75 36.02 21.50
CA TYR A 801 28.02 36.24 20.24
C TYR A 801 26.66 35.56 20.21
N TYR A 802 26.56 34.31 20.71
CA TYR A 802 25.29 33.60 20.80
C TYR A 802 24.30 34.28 21.75
N MET A 803 24.78 34.78 22.90
CA MET A 803 23.95 35.54 23.83
C MET A 803 23.43 36.85 23.21
N ARG A 804 24.27 37.58 22.49
CA ARG A 804 23.84 38.79 21.74
C ARG A 804 22.78 38.46 20.69
N SER A 805 22.89 37.34 19.97
CA SER A 805 21.84 36.90 19.05
C SER A 805 20.55 36.56 19.79
N LEU A 806 20.64 35.85 20.92
CA LEU A 806 19.48 35.50 21.74
C LEU A 806 18.74 36.75 22.22
N GLU A 807 19.45 37.77 22.71
CA GLU A 807 18.87 39.04 23.15
C GLU A 807 18.07 39.73 22.03
N ILE A 808 18.58 39.70 20.80
CA ILE A 808 17.86 40.23 19.63
C ILE A 808 16.58 39.43 19.37
N SER A 809 16.66 38.10 19.34
CA SER A 809 15.49 37.24 19.12
C SER A 809 14.42 37.43 20.20
N GLU A 810 14.81 37.52 21.47
CA GLU A 810 13.91 37.79 22.59
C GLU A 810 13.27 39.19 22.47
N SER A 811 14.05 40.21 22.10
CA SER A 811 13.55 41.56 21.87
C SER A 811 12.50 41.60 20.76
N LEU A 812 12.73 40.89 19.65
CA LEU A 812 11.77 40.79 18.54
C LEU A 812 10.48 40.10 18.97
N VAL A 813 10.57 38.93 19.61
CA VAL A 813 9.38 38.22 20.11
C VAL A 813 8.60 39.06 21.13
N ASN A 814 9.28 39.82 21.99
CA ASN A 814 8.61 40.72 22.93
C ASN A 814 7.87 41.89 22.24
N LYS A 815 8.36 42.35 21.08
CA LYS A 815 7.67 43.38 20.27
C LYS A 815 6.37 42.85 19.65
N ASP A 816 6.37 41.59 19.21
CA ASP A 816 5.17 40.94 18.67
C ASP A 816 5.17 39.43 19.00
N PRO A 817 4.56 39.04 20.14
CA PRO A 817 4.49 37.64 20.55
C PRO A 817 3.64 36.76 19.63
N GLY A 818 2.85 37.36 18.72
CA GLY A 818 2.04 36.63 17.75
C GLY A 818 2.84 36.12 16.56
N ARG A 819 4.04 36.68 16.32
CA ARG A 819 4.86 36.38 15.14
C ARG A 819 5.59 35.05 15.28
N THR A 820 5.08 34.06 14.55
CA THR A 820 5.56 32.68 14.59
C THR A 820 6.93 32.52 13.95
N ASP A 821 7.28 33.34 12.97
CA ASP A 821 8.63 33.45 12.39
C ASP A 821 9.67 33.83 13.46
N TRP A 822 9.37 34.82 14.29
CA TRP A 822 10.28 35.26 15.35
C TRP A 822 10.38 34.26 16.50
N GLN A 823 9.27 33.61 16.85
CA GLN A 823 9.27 32.51 17.80
C GLN A 823 10.17 31.36 17.31
N ASN A 824 10.08 31.01 16.03
CA ASN A 824 10.92 30.00 15.42
C ASN A 824 12.42 30.36 15.52
N ASP A 825 12.79 31.62 15.24
CA ASP A 825 14.18 32.08 15.36
C ASP A 825 14.67 32.09 16.80
N LEU A 826 13.81 32.47 17.75
CA LEU A 826 14.12 32.40 19.17
C LEU A 826 14.47 30.97 19.59
N GLY A 827 13.72 29.97 19.11
CA GLY A 827 14.04 28.57 19.31
C GLY A 827 15.43 28.17 18.77
N VAL A 828 15.83 28.69 17.61
CA VAL A 828 17.19 28.48 17.05
C VAL A 828 18.25 29.10 17.95
N SER A 829 18.09 30.36 18.34
CA SER A 829 19.03 31.06 19.22
C SER A 829 19.19 30.35 20.58
N LEU A 830 18.08 29.87 21.17
CA LEU A 830 18.10 29.08 22.41
C LEU A 830 18.87 27.76 22.23
N ASN A 831 18.67 27.05 21.12
CA ASN A 831 19.42 25.82 20.83
C ASN A 831 20.93 26.08 20.68
N ASN A 832 21.33 27.18 20.03
CA ASN A 832 22.75 27.54 19.90
C ASN A 832 23.38 27.84 21.27
N VAL A 833 22.69 28.60 22.12
CA VAL A 833 23.14 28.88 23.50
C VAL A 833 23.20 27.60 24.34
N GLY A 834 22.21 26.71 24.19
CA GLY A 834 22.23 25.37 24.80
C GLY A 834 23.47 24.57 24.38
N ARG A 835 23.77 24.53 23.08
CA ARG A 835 24.91 23.78 22.51
C ARG A 835 26.25 24.26 23.04
N ILE A 836 26.47 25.58 23.08
CA ILE A 836 27.75 26.08 23.60
C ILE A 836 27.89 25.83 25.11
N HIS A 837 26.79 25.86 25.87
CA HIS A 837 26.82 25.48 27.28
C HIS A 837 27.15 24.00 27.47
N GLU A 838 26.61 23.11 26.63
CA GLU A 838 26.97 21.69 26.60
C GLU A 838 28.46 21.50 26.32
N GLY A 839 29.00 22.13 25.27
CA GLY A 839 30.44 22.07 24.94
C GLY A 839 31.36 22.61 26.03
N LEU A 840 30.87 23.57 26.84
CA LEU A 840 31.56 24.09 28.02
C LEU A 840 31.36 23.23 29.29
N GLY A 841 30.71 22.06 29.17
CA GLY A 841 30.47 21.13 30.29
C GLY A 841 29.38 21.59 31.27
N LYS A 842 28.54 22.56 30.89
CA LYS A 842 27.47 23.16 31.71
C LYS A 842 26.11 22.50 31.38
N GLY A 843 26.00 21.18 31.57
CA GLY A 843 24.86 20.36 31.12
C GLY A 843 23.48 20.82 31.63
N GLU A 844 23.35 21.21 32.90
CA GLU A 844 22.08 21.71 33.45
C GLU A 844 21.61 23.01 32.77
N LYS A 845 22.54 23.92 32.47
CA LYS A 845 22.23 25.15 31.72
C LYS A 845 21.83 24.84 30.29
N ALA A 846 22.55 23.91 29.64
CA ALA A 846 22.20 23.46 28.30
C ALA A 846 20.77 22.93 28.25
N LEU A 847 20.39 22.08 29.22
CA LEU A 847 19.04 21.55 29.36
C LEU A 847 17.99 22.65 29.51
N GLU A 848 18.23 23.67 30.33
CA GLU A 848 17.32 24.81 30.50
C GLU A 848 17.01 25.50 29.17
N TYR A 849 18.04 25.81 28.37
CA TYR A 849 17.86 26.47 27.08
C TYR A 849 17.19 25.55 26.05
N TYR A 850 17.55 24.27 26.00
CA TYR A 850 16.90 23.31 25.10
C TYR A 850 15.44 23.08 25.44
N MET A 851 15.07 23.01 26.71
CA MET A 851 13.67 22.89 27.14
C MET A 851 12.85 24.13 26.75
N ARG A 852 13.40 25.34 26.95
CA ARG A 852 12.75 26.58 26.48
C ARG A 852 12.53 26.59 24.97
N SER A 853 13.50 26.10 24.20
CA SER A 853 13.35 25.94 22.75
C SER A 853 12.26 24.93 22.41
N LEU A 854 12.26 23.76 23.08
CA LEU A 854 11.29 22.69 22.88
C LEU A 854 9.85 23.18 23.12
N GLU A 855 9.60 23.91 24.20
CA GLU A 855 8.28 24.51 24.50
C GLU A 855 7.78 25.42 23.38
N ILE A 856 8.67 26.24 22.80
CA ILE A 856 8.34 27.10 21.67
C ILE A 856 8.00 26.24 20.43
N ARG A 857 8.78 25.20 20.13
CA ARG A 857 8.53 24.30 19.00
C ARG A 857 7.19 23.57 19.13
N GLU A 858 6.88 23.05 20.31
CA GLU A 858 5.61 22.39 20.59
C GLU A 858 4.43 23.35 20.41
N SER A 859 4.56 24.60 20.89
CA SER A 859 3.56 25.65 20.71
C SER A 859 3.33 26.00 19.24
N LEU A 860 4.40 26.08 18.43
CA LEU A 860 4.31 26.36 17.00
C LEU A 860 3.61 25.23 16.23
N VAL A 861 4.01 23.97 16.47
CA VAL A 861 3.37 22.80 15.86
C VAL A 861 1.91 22.69 16.27
N LYS A 862 1.56 23.04 17.51
CA LYS A 862 0.16 23.07 17.95
C LYS A 862 -0.68 24.14 17.23
N LYS A 863 -0.08 25.29 16.88
CA LYS A 863 -0.75 26.35 16.11
C LYS A 863 -0.97 25.96 14.64
N ASP A 864 -0.03 25.22 14.05
CA ASP A 864 -0.14 24.71 12.68
C ASP A 864 0.42 23.29 12.56
N PRO A 865 -0.41 22.26 12.81
CA PRO A 865 0.00 20.86 12.71
C PRO A 865 0.29 20.40 11.27
N GLY A 866 -0.08 21.21 10.26
CA GLY A 866 0.17 20.89 8.85
C GLY A 866 1.58 21.25 8.40
N ARG A 867 2.28 22.13 9.12
CA ARG A 867 3.57 22.65 8.70
C ARG A 867 4.72 21.68 9.02
N THR A 868 5.15 20.94 8.00
CA THR A 868 6.18 19.89 8.08
C THR A 868 7.53 20.41 8.57
N ASP A 869 7.99 21.58 8.12
CA ASP A 869 9.25 22.17 8.58
C ASP A 869 9.27 22.44 10.11
N TRP A 870 8.12 22.79 10.70
CA TRP A 870 8.01 23.00 12.15
C TRP A 870 8.03 21.70 12.94
N GLN A 871 7.40 20.66 12.39
CA GLN A 871 7.48 19.31 12.95
C GLN A 871 8.91 18.82 12.95
N ASN A 872 9.65 19.00 11.85
CA ASN A 872 11.07 18.64 11.80
C ASN A 872 11.90 19.40 12.84
N ASN A 873 11.67 20.71 12.98
CA ASN A 873 12.36 21.51 14.00
C ASN A 873 12.02 21.09 15.43
N LEU A 874 10.79 20.59 15.68
CA LEU A 874 10.41 19.99 16.95
C LEU A 874 11.20 18.69 17.19
N GLY A 875 11.30 17.82 16.19
CA GLY A 875 12.13 16.62 16.22
C GLY A 875 13.59 16.92 16.59
N ALA A 876 14.22 17.88 15.92
CA ALA A 876 15.57 18.33 16.24
C ALA A 876 15.71 18.82 17.69
N SER A 877 14.76 19.61 18.21
CA SER A 877 14.77 20.05 19.60
C SER A 877 14.60 18.90 20.60
N LEU A 878 13.76 17.91 20.31
CA LEU A 878 13.64 16.69 21.11
C LEU A 878 14.96 15.92 21.14
N SER A 879 15.62 15.77 19.99
CA SER A 879 16.93 15.13 19.86
C SER A 879 18.03 15.84 20.68
N TYR A 880 18.02 17.18 20.75
CA TYR A 880 18.94 17.91 21.63
C TYR A 880 18.70 17.65 23.11
N VAL A 881 17.43 17.64 23.55
CA VAL A 881 17.08 17.32 24.94
C VAL A 881 17.45 15.88 25.28
N GLY A 882 17.16 14.94 24.37
CA GLY A 882 17.56 13.54 24.49
C GLY A 882 19.06 13.38 24.67
N ARG A 883 19.88 14.09 23.88
CA ARG A 883 21.34 14.05 23.97
C ARG A 883 21.86 14.53 25.32
N ILE A 884 21.28 15.58 25.89
CA ILE A 884 21.67 16.04 27.22
C ILE A 884 21.31 15.01 28.29
N HIS A 885 20.12 14.42 28.24
CA HIS A 885 19.76 13.34 29.16
C HIS A 885 20.69 12.12 29.03
N GLU A 886 21.09 11.76 27.81
CA GLU A 886 22.10 10.71 27.55
C GLU A 886 23.43 11.05 28.25
N GLY A 887 23.94 12.28 28.06
CA GLY A 887 25.18 12.75 28.70
C GLY A 887 25.10 12.87 30.23
N LEU A 888 23.91 13.08 30.79
CA LEU A 888 23.66 13.08 32.24
C LEU A 888 23.50 11.65 32.82
N GLY A 889 23.54 10.61 32.00
CA GLY A 889 23.34 9.21 32.41
C GLY A 889 21.87 8.83 32.60
N GLU A 890 20.94 9.63 32.10
CA GLU A 890 19.48 9.41 32.19
C GLU A 890 18.96 8.72 30.93
N GLY A 891 19.48 7.52 30.64
CA GLY A 891 19.29 6.84 29.35
C GLY A 891 17.82 6.58 28.96
N GLU A 892 16.96 6.21 29.92
CA GLU A 892 15.52 6.00 29.66
C GLU A 892 14.81 7.29 29.23
N LYS A 893 15.12 8.43 29.86
CA LYS A 893 14.57 9.72 29.44
C LYS A 893 15.07 10.12 28.06
N ALA A 894 16.35 9.88 27.79
CA ALA A 894 16.93 10.13 26.47
C ALA A 894 16.19 9.33 25.39
N LEU A 895 15.93 8.04 25.66
CA LEU A 895 15.15 7.18 24.78
C LEU A 895 13.73 7.70 24.56
N GLU A 896 13.02 8.17 25.58
CA GLU A 896 11.69 8.79 25.42
C GLU A 896 11.71 9.96 24.42
N TYR A 897 12.69 10.86 24.54
CA TYR A 897 12.82 11.99 23.61
C TYR A 897 13.20 11.57 22.19
N TYR A 898 14.13 10.62 22.05
CA TYR A 898 14.53 10.10 20.74
C TYR A 898 13.42 9.33 20.04
N MET A 899 12.59 8.58 20.77
CA MET A 899 11.42 7.90 20.22
C MET A 899 10.37 8.91 19.71
N ARG A 900 10.13 10.01 20.45
CA ARG A 900 9.24 11.08 19.98
C ARG A 900 9.75 11.78 18.72
N ASP A 901 11.07 12.00 18.62
CA ASP A 901 11.69 12.51 17.39
C ASP A 901 11.50 11.53 16.22
N LEU A 902 11.77 10.24 16.45
CA LEU A 902 11.57 9.18 15.47
C LEU A 902 10.13 9.13 14.94
N GLU A 903 9.12 9.17 15.82
CA GLU A 903 7.71 9.19 15.43
C GLU A 903 7.37 10.38 14.51
N ILE A 904 7.93 11.56 14.80
CA ILE A 904 7.75 12.74 13.96
C ILE A 904 8.40 12.53 12.59
N SER A 905 9.66 12.08 12.56
CA SER A 905 10.40 11.84 11.33
C SER A 905 9.73 10.78 10.44
N GLU A 906 9.21 9.69 11.01
CA GLU A 906 8.43 8.68 10.28
C GLU A 906 7.14 9.27 9.69
N SER A 907 6.43 10.09 10.46
CA SER A 907 5.24 10.79 10.00
C SER A 907 5.52 11.75 8.83
N LEU A 908 6.66 12.46 8.89
CA LEU A 908 7.08 13.37 7.82
C LEU A 908 7.39 12.62 6.52
N VAL A 909 8.16 11.53 6.59
CA VAL A 909 8.46 10.69 5.41
C VAL A 909 7.20 10.05 4.84
N LYS A 910 6.25 9.64 5.69
CA LYS A 910 4.95 9.12 5.24
C LYS A 910 4.13 10.17 4.49
N LYS A 911 4.14 11.43 4.95
CA LYS A 911 3.44 12.55 4.30
C LYS A 911 4.10 12.97 2.99
N GLU A 912 5.44 13.03 2.95
CA GLU A 912 6.21 13.55 1.83
C GLU A 912 7.36 12.57 1.45
N PRO A 913 7.06 11.38 0.88
CA PRO A 913 8.06 10.35 0.62
C PRO A 913 9.09 10.74 -0.46
N GLY A 914 8.81 11.78 -1.25
CA GLY A 914 9.74 12.32 -2.26
C GLY A 914 10.79 13.30 -1.70
N ARG A 915 10.60 13.79 -0.47
CA ARG A 915 11.51 14.76 0.18
C ARG A 915 12.70 14.01 0.81
N THR A 916 13.88 14.17 0.20
CA THR A 916 15.10 13.47 0.62
C THR A 916 15.69 14.03 1.90
N ASP A 917 15.43 15.30 2.21
CA ASP A 917 15.77 15.91 3.50
C ASP A 917 15.05 15.21 4.65
N TRP A 918 13.74 14.93 4.55
CA TRP A 918 13.03 14.16 5.58
C TRP A 918 13.52 12.73 5.73
N GLN A 919 13.85 12.06 4.62
CA GLN A 919 14.48 10.74 4.67
C GLN A 919 15.80 10.79 5.42
N ARG A 920 16.64 11.80 5.13
CA ARG A 920 17.92 11.99 5.82
C ARG A 920 17.73 12.23 7.33
N GLU A 921 16.79 13.08 7.72
CA GLU A 921 16.49 13.35 9.14
C GLU A 921 15.94 12.11 9.85
N LEU A 922 15.09 11.31 9.20
CA LEU A 922 14.67 10.01 9.72
C LEU A 922 15.86 9.08 9.99
N GLY A 923 16.83 9.02 9.09
CA GLY A 923 18.09 8.29 9.32
C GLY A 923 18.83 8.78 10.57
N VAL A 924 18.87 10.11 10.80
CA VAL A 924 19.49 10.68 12.01
C VAL A 924 18.74 10.25 13.28
N SER A 925 17.41 10.31 13.29
CA SER A 925 16.59 9.89 14.43
C SER A 925 16.78 8.39 14.72
N LEU A 926 16.77 7.54 13.69
CA LEU A 926 17.04 6.09 13.82
C LEU A 926 18.43 5.83 14.40
N ASN A 927 19.44 6.57 13.96
CA ASN A 927 20.80 6.45 14.48
C ASN A 927 20.90 6.82 15.96
N ASN A 928 20.20 7.89 16.39
CA ASN A 928 20.13 8.29 17.79
C ASN A 928 19.42 7.22 18.65
N VAL A 929 18.32 6.66 18.16
CA VAL A 929 17.60 5.57 18.85
C VAL A 929 18.47 4.30 18.93
N GLY A 930 19.14 3.92 17.84
CA GLY A 930 20.08 2.80 17.84
C GLY A 930 21.22 2.99 18.85
N ARG A 931 21.79 4.19 18.90
CA ARG A 931 22.87 4.53 19.84
C ARG A 931 22.42 4.43 21.30
N ILE A 932 21.23 4.92 21.64
CA ILE A 932 20.77 4.86 23.03
C ILE A 932 20.45 3.42 23.46
N TYR A 933 19.88 2.59 22.57
CA TYR A 933 19.69 1.17 22.85
C TYR A 933 21.02 0.44 23.05
N GLU A 934 22.04 0.74 22.25
CA GLU A 934 23.38 0.20 22.44
C GLU A 934 23.94 0.58 23.82
N ASN A 935 23.81 1.85 24.23
CA ASN A 935 24.24 2.33 25.55
C ASN A 935 23.48 1.67 26.70
N LEU A 936 22.21 1.31 26.50
CA LEU A 936 21.37 0.58 27.47
C LEU A 936 21.67 -0.94 27.49
N GLY A 937 22.55 -1.43 26.61
CA GLY A 937 22.90 -2.84 26.51
C GLY A 937 21.93 -3.69 25.70
N GLU A 938 21.02 -3.06 24.95
CA GLU A 938 20.02 -3.72 24.10
C GLU A 938 20.52 -3.82 22.65
N GLY A 939 21.62 -4.55 22.45
CA GLY A 939 22.35 -4.58 21.17
C GLY A 939 21.54 -5.06 19.96
N GLU A 940 20.62 -6.02 20.14
CA GLU A 940 19.75 -6.50 19.07
C GLU A 940 18.78 -5.42 18.60
N LYS A 941 18.18 -4.64 19.52
CA LYS A 941 17.32 -3.50 19.14
C LYS A 941 18.14 -2.42 18.45
N ALA A 942 19.34 -2.12 18.96
CA ALA A 942 20.23 -1.16 18.32
C ALA A 942 20.54 -1.55 16.87
N LEU A 943 20.79 -2.84 16.63
CA LEU A 943 21.03 -3.39 15.30
C LEU A 943 19.83 -3.17 14.36
N GLU A 944 18.58 -3.40 14.82
CA GLU A 944 17.37 -3.14 14.02
C GLU A 944 17.31 -1.68 13.53
N TYR A 945 17.54 -0.71 14.42
CA TYR A 945 17.51 0.71 14.04
C TYR A 945 18.67 1.12 13.13
N TYR A 946 19.88 0.59 13.36
CA TYR A 946 21.02 0.85 12.48
C TYR A 946 20.87 0.25 11.09
N MET A 947 20.24 -0.92 10.97
CA MET A 947 19.89 -1.50 9.68
C MET A 947 18.89 -0.60 8.93
N ARG A 948 17.85 -0.10 9.60
CA ARG A 948 16.88 0.83 9.01
C ARG A 948 17.53 2.15 8.54
N ASP A 949 18.47 2.72 9.32
CA ASP A 949 19.24 3.90 8.91
C ASP A 949 20.09 3.60 7.66
N LEU A 950 20.81 2.46 7.64
CA LEU A 950 21.63 2.06 6.49
C LEU A 950 20.81 2.04 5.19
N GLU A 951 19.62 1.43 5.22
CA GLU A 951 18.77 1.33 4.04
C GLU A 951 18.34 2.70 3.50
N ILE A 952 18.04 3.64 4.39
CA ILE A 952 17.76 5.01 4.02
C ILE A 952 18.98 5.65 3.36
N ARG A 953 20.18 5.50 3.96
CA ARG A 953 21.42 6.06 3.39
C ARG A 953 21.75 5.49 2.02
N GLU A 954 21.61 4.18 1.84
CA GLU A 954 21.82 3.51 0.55
C GLU A 954 20.82 4.02 -0.50
N SER A 955 19.55 4.15 -0.13
CA SER A 955 18.51 4.70 -1.00
C SER A 955 18.81 6.13 -1.43
N LEU A 956 19.23 6.99 -0.50
CA LEU A 956 19.62 8.38 -0.78
C LEU A 956 20.83 8.44 -1.72
N VAL A 957 21.90 7.70 -1.44
CA VAL A 957 23.10 7.64 -2.28
C VAL A 957 22.77 7.09 -3.68
N LYS A 958 21.86 6.13 -3.79
CA LYS A 958 21.40 5.62 -5.09
C LYS A 958 20.60 6.66 -5.87
N LYS A 959 19.77 7.47 -5.21
CA LYS A 959 18.98 8.54 -5.85
C LYS A 959 19.86 9.67 -6.36
N ASP A 960 20.89 10.06 -5.60
CA ASP A 960 21.81 11.12 -5.99
C ASP A 960 23.28 10.74 -5.73
N PRO A 961 23.91 9.95 -6.62
CA PRO A 961 25.27 9.47 -6.44
C PRO A 961 26.35 10.56 -6.44
N GLY A 962 25.98 11.78 -6.88
CA GLY A 962 26.86 12.95 -6.89
C GLY A 962 27.07 13.57 -5.50
N ARG A 963 26.16 13.31 -4.55
CA ARG A 963 26.17 13.91 -3.20
C ARG A 963 27.20 13.24 -2.29
N THR A 964 28.35 13.89 -2.09
CA THR A 964 29.44 13.38 -1.22
C THR A 964 29.07 13.42 0.25
N ASP A 965 28.25 14.40 0.67
CA ASP A 965 27.71 14.50 2.02
C ASP A 965 26.87 13.27 2.40
N TRP A 966 26.08 12.72 1.47
CA TRP A 966 25.29 11.50 1.68
C TRP A 966 26.16 10.24 1.69
N GLN A 967 27.19 10.19 0.85
CA GLN A 967 28.18 9.09 0.87
C GLN A 967 28.93 9.02 2.20
N ARG A 968 29.27 10.17 2.79
CA ARG A 968 29.83 10.21 4.16
C ARG A 968 28.86 9.64 5.17
N GLU A 969 27.61 10.07 5.13
CA GLU A 969 26.59 9.65 6.09
C GLU A 969 26.33 8.14 5.99
N LEU A 970 26.36 7.58 4.77
CA LEU A 970 26.38 6.13 4.56
C LEU A 970 27.57 5.49 5.27
N GLY A 971 28.77 6.08 5.16
CA GLY A 971 29.94 5.62 5.90
C GLY A 971 29.73 5.60 7.43
N VAL A 972 29.10 6.62 8.00
CA VAL A 972 28.77 6.65 9.43
C VAL A 972 27.86 5.48 9.82
N SER A 973 26.81 5.19 9.03
CA SER A 973 25.91 4.06 9.29
C SER A 973 26.63 2.71 9.16
N LEU A 974 27.49 2.55 8.14
CA LEU A 974 28.31 1.35 7.97
C LEU A 974 29.27 1.14 9.15
N ASN A 975 29.87 2.21 9.67
CA ASN A 975 30.74 2.15 10.85
C ASN A 975 29.95 1.71 12.10
N ASN A 976 28.76 2.26 12.31
CA ASN A 976 27.91 1.88 13.44
C ASN A 976 27.49 0.41 13.37
N LEU A 977 27.17 -0.09 12.17
CA LEU A 977 26.89 -1.51 11.95
C LEU A 977 28.10 -2.40 12.20
N GLY A 978 29.28 -2.00 11.70
CA GLY A 978 30.53 -2.70 12.01
C GLY A 978 30.76 -2.82 13.52
N ARG A 979 30.57 -1.72 14.25
CA ARG A 979 30.73 -1.66 15.71
C ARG A 979 29.72 -2.53 16.45
N ILE A 980 28.43 -2.47 16.09
CA ILE A 980 27.42 -3.27 16.81
C ILE A 980 27.60 -4.77 16.56
N TYR A 981 27.97 -5.19 15.34
CA TYR A 981 28.29 -6.60 15.07
C TYR A 981 29.54 -7.07 15.81
N GLU A 982 30.55 -6.21 15.98
CA GLU A 982 31.70 -6.51 16.85
C GLU A 982 31.25 -6.73 18.30
N ASN A 983 30.41 -5.83 18.83
CA ASN A 983 29.86 -5.93 20.20
C ASN A 983 29.00 -7.19 20.40
N LEU A 984 28.30 -7.65 19.36
CA LEU A 984 27.51 -8.89 19.36
C LEU A 984 28.35 -10.16 19.13
N GLY A 985 29.65 -10.02 18.87
CA GLY A 985 30.56 -11.15 18.64
C GLY A 985 30.53 -11.72 17.21
N GLU A 986 29.90 -11.02 16.27
CA GLU A 986 29.78 -11.40 14.86
C GLU A 986 30.90 -10.77 14.00
N GLY A 987 32.15 -11.13 14.28
CA GLY A 987 33.32 -10.50 13.67
C GLY A 987 33.40 -10.56 12.13
N GLU A 988 32.86 -11.61 11.50
CA GLU A 988 32.83 -11.70 10.03
C GLU A 988 31.91 -10.66 9.40
N LYS A 989 30.72 -10.44 9.98
CA LYS A 989 29.80 -9.39 9.53
C LYS A 989 30.38 -8.00 9.81
N ALA A 990 30.97 -7.80 10.99
CA ALA A 990 31.64 -6.54 11.31
C ALA A 990 32.68 -6.18 10.24
N LEU A 991 33.52 -7.15 9.85
CA LEU A 991 34.53 -6.98 8.80
C LEU A 991 33.90 -6.64 7.44
N GLU A 992 32.78 -7.25 7.08
CA GLU A 992 32.05 -6.92 5.85
C GLU A 992 31.64 -5.44 5.82
N TYR A 993 31.02 -4.93 6.88
CA TYR A 993 30.61 -3.52 6.95
C TYR A 993 31.80 -2.57 6.99
N TYR A 994 32.90 -2.93 7.67
CA TYR A 994 34.12 -2.13 7.66
C TYR A 994 34.79 -2.09 6.29
N ASN A 995 34.76 -3.18 5.51
CA ASN A 995 35.27 -3.17 4.14
C ASN A 995 34.42 -2.27 3.24
N ARG A 996 33.08 -2.33 3.37
CA ARG A 996 32.16 -1.46 2.62
C ARG A 996 32.35 0.02 2.98
N LEU A 997 32.59 0.30 4.26
CA LEU A 997 32.96 1.63 4.75
C LEU A 997 34.26 2.10 4.08
N LEU A 998 35.30 1.26 4.08
CA LEU A 998 36.58 1.58 3.48
C LEU A 998 36.43 1.90 1.98
N GLU A 999 35.70 1.08 1.23
CA GLU A 999 35.40 1.34 -0.19
C GLU A 999 34.70 2.69 -0.39
N THR A 1000 33.74 3.02 0.48
CA THR A 1000 33.01 4.30 0.43
C THR A 1000 33.95 5.47 0.69
N MET A 1001 34.82 5.37 1.71
CA MET A 1001 35.78 6.42 2.06
C MET A 1001 36.89 6.57 1.01
N GLU A 1002 37.40 5.48 0.44
CA GLU A 1002 38.37 5.52 -0.65
C GLU A 1002 37.80 6.25 -1.89
N SER A 1003 36.52 6.01 -2.19
CA SER A 1003 35.81 6.74 -3.25
C SER A 1003 35.69 8.24 -2.94
N LEU A 1004 35.37 8.62 -1.70
CA LEU A 1004 35.30 10.01 -1.27
C LEU A 1004 36.65 10.72 -1.33
N VAL A 1005 37.72 10.11 -0.79
CA VAL A 1005 39.09 10.64 -0.84
C VAL A 1005 39.55 10.83 -2.29
N LYS A 1006 39.16 9.92 -3.19
CA LYS A 1006 39.47 10.06 -4.63
C LYS A 1006 38.73 11.24 -5.27
N LYS A 1007 37.49 11.54 -4.85
CA LYS A 1007 36.71 12.69 -5.34
C LYS A 1007 37.22 14.01 -4.76
N GLU A 1008 37.56 14.04 -3.48
CA GLU A 1008 37.99 15.23 -2.75
C GLU A 1008 39.33 15.00 -2.02
N PRO A 1009 40.47 14.88 -2.73
CA PRO A 1009 41.76 14.58 -2.11
C PRO A 1009 42.30 15.67 -1.18
N GLY A 1010 41.70 16.87 -1.21
CA GLY A 1010 42.04 18.00 -0.36
C GLY A 1010 41.25 18.08 0.96
N ARG A 1011 40.18 17.29 1.12
CA ARG A 1011 39.42 17.25 2.37
C ARG A 1011 40.14 16.36 3.37
N THR A 1012 40.40 16.88 4.57
CA THR A 1012 41.22 16.21 5.59
C THR A 1012 40.41 15.50 6.66
N ASP A 1013 39.08 15.63 6.61
CA ASP A 1013 38.11 14.99 7.51
C ASP A 1013 37.55 13.66 6.97
N TRP A 1014 37.95 13.25 5.76
CA TRP A 1014 37.81 11.90 5.19
C TRP A 1014 38.89 10.97 5.71
#